data_AF-A0A5N6V671-F1
#
_entry.id   AF-A0A5N6V671-F1
#
_cell.length_a   1.000
_cell.length_b   1.000
_cell.length_c   1.000
_cell.angle_alpha   90.00
_cell.angle_beta   90.00
_cell.angle_gamma   90.00
#
_symmetry.space_group_name_H-M   'P 1'
#
loop_
_entity.id
_entity.type
_entity.pdbx_description
1 polymer ?
#
loop_
_entity_poly.entity_id
_entity_poly.type
_entity_poly.pdbx_seq_one_letter_code
_entity_poly.pdbx_strand_id
1 'polypeptide(L)'
;MSSKDQNQQFKRIGIVGAGNMGSMMAFAFSELGLDVSIWDVKKENVDQLLESAKNIEGQGKIEGFEEIGEFTKSLEGQGERKLFIFSITHGNPADSVLSKIKHALKKGDIILDGGNENYRRTERRQKECEEIGVSWIGTGVSGGYQSARRGPSLSPGGDEKALELVLPLLERYAAKDRKTGLPCVARVGPAGSGHFVKMVHNGIEGGMLSAVAEAWSILHYGLGLKYDEIGDIFDEWNQKGELRNNFLLDIGADVCHRRKSPEGDGKGEGIGDKLEYVLDDVLDKVVQDDDDTEGTPYWCVMETANRHVSAPTIATGHYMRIASGNRAERLQVADKLQMPKPKSIEGIKDRRLFIEDLRRAVYCSFLSSFCQGLELIARASDDEGWNIDLSKCLQIWRGGCIIQSEAIADLLQPLLKKDGHYTNLKDIDEVAHELKQNFNSLKRIVIDATVYDHYIPAISATLEYLKYAGGTMLPTKFMEAQMDLFGAHAYYKPGVPGEDPGPVKKGPHHYDCHPVRIAVIGGTGLRELPGFTQVASLNISTPWGTPSSPITILHHNCSHNNQTVAVAFLSRHGLHHQIAPHEVPARANIAALRSIGVRTIIAFSAVGSLQEEIKPRDFVIPDQVIDRTKGIRPFTFFEGGVVAHVPFGDPFDEGVAKVVRACGHSLEGEGVVLHDRGTLVCMEGPQFSTRAESKLYRSWGGSVINMSCLPEAKLAREAEIAYQMICMSTDYDCWHEATADVTVEMVMGNMKANAENAKHFVTAVLDELASDKNSELVQAKHVEGSVKFGLSTAQTNWSPEARERMNWLFPGYFN
;
A
#
# COMPACT_ATOMS: atom_id res chain seq x y z
N MET A 1 -18.55 -40.58 -46.62
CA MET A 1 -18.08 -39.76 -45.48
C MET A 1 -17.54 -38.47 -46.04
N SER A 2 -18.19 -37.34 -45.77
CA SER A 2 -17.77 -36.02 -46.27
C SER A 2 -16.57 -35.52 -45.47
N SER A 3 -15.80 -34.59 -46.02
CA SER A 3 -14.65 -33.93 -45.37
C SER A 3 -14.97 -33.23 -44.03
N LYS A 4 -16.25 -33.15 -43.62
CA LYS A 4 -16.67 -32.59 -42.32
C LYS A 4 -16.40 -33.49 -41.11
N ASP A 5 -16.28 -34.82 -41.29
CA ASP A 5 -16.14 -35.77 -40.16
C ASP A 5 -14.70 -35.91 -39.63
N GLN A 6 -13.68 -35.45 -40.35
CA GLN A 6 -12.28 -35.72 -39.99
C GLN A 6 -11.69 -34.78 -38.92
N ASN A 7 -12.44 -33.76 -38.47
CA ASN A 7 -11.96 -32.73 -37.53
C ASN A 7 -12.72 -32.66 -36.20
N GLN A 8 -13.66 -33.56 -35.92
CA GLN A 8 -14.46 -33.50 -34.69
C GLN A 8 -13.79 -34.27 -33.56
N GLN A 9 -12.98 -33.56 -32.78
CA GLN A 9 -12.14 -34.12 -31.71
C GLN A 9 -12.94 -34.67 -30.51
N PHE A 10 -14.16 -34.17 -30.32
CA PHE A 10 -15.12 -34.62 -29.31
C PHE A 10 -16.45 -34.97 -29.99
N LYS A 11 -16.94 -36.20 -29.79
CA LYS A 11 -18.27 -36.62 -30.26
C LYS A 11 -19.35 -36.39 -29.21
N ARG A 12 -18.99 -36.57 -27.93
CA ARG A 12 -19.85 -36.37 -26.77
C ARG A 12 -19.14 -35.52 -25.72
N ILE A 13 -19.87 -34.60 -25.09
CA ILE A 13 -19.38 -33.77 -23.98
C ILE A 13 -20.27 -33.96 -22.74
N GLY A 14 -19.69 -33.75 -21.56
CA GLY A 14 -20.44 -33.77 -20.30
C GLY A 14 -20.59 -32.36 -19.74
N ILE A 15 -21.81 -31.91 -19.49
CA ILE A 15 -22.08 -30.64 -18.82
C ILE A 15 -22.52 -30.93 -17.38
N VAL A 16 -21.85 -30.30 -16.43
CA VAL A 16 -22.19 -30.33 -15.00
C VAL A 16 -22.89 -29.02 -14.64
N GLY A 17 -24.12 -29.13 -14.12
CA GLY A 17 -25.01 -28.02 -13.82
C GLY A 17 -26.04 -27.80 -14.93
N ALA A 18 -27.31 -28.01 -14.60
CA ALA A 18 -28.46 -27.87 -15.49
C ALA A 18 -29.31 -26.62 -15.16
N GLY A 19 -28.71 -25.61 -14.54
CA GLY A 19 -29.34 -24.28 -14.39
C GLY A 19 -29.55 -23.59 -15.75
N ASN A 20 -30.05 -22.35 -15.73
CA ASN A 20 -30.38 -21.59 -16.96
C ASN A 20 -29.21 -21.54 -17.97
N MET A 21 -27.99 -21.28 -17.50
CA MET A 21 -26.80 -21.23 -18.36
C MET A 21 -26.45 -22.61 -18.94
N GLY A 22 -26.34 -23.64 -18.09
CA GLY A 22 -25.98 -24.99 -18.51
C GLY A 22 -26.99 -25.63 -19.45
N SER A 23 -28.28 -25.34 -19.24
CA SER A 23 -29.36 -25.75 -20.15
C SER A 23 -29.20 -25.16 -21.54
N MET A 24 -28.93 -23.86 -21.62
CA MET A 24 -28.75 -23.18 -22.90
C MET A 24 -27.47 -23.61 -23.61
N MET A 25 -26.39 -23.91 -22.85
CA MET A 25 -25.18 -24.54 -23.39
C MET A 25 -25.47 -25.93 -23.97
N ALA A 26 -26.26 -26.75 -23.28
CA ALA A 26 -26.62 -28.09 -23.75
C ALA A 26 -27.33 -28.05 -25.10
N PHE A 27 -28.28 -27.13 -25.26
CA PHE A 27 -28.98 -26.91 -26.52
C PHE A 27 -28.01 -26.44 -27.61
N ALA A 28 -27.14 -25.48 -27.34
CA ALA A 28 -26.17 -25.00 -28.32
C ALA A 28 -25.21 -26.08 -28.81
N PHE A 29 -24.66 -26.90 -27.90
CA PHE A 29 -23.75 -27.97 -28.30
C PHE A 29 -24.46 -29.10 -29.05
N SER A 30 -25.71 -29.42 -28.70
CA SER A 30 -26.55 -30.34 -29.48
C SER A 30 -26.84 -29.82 -30.89
N GLU A 31 -27.13 -28.52 -31.04
CA GLU A 31 -27.32 -27.86 -32.35
C GLU A 31 -26.04 -27.88 -33.20
N LEU A 32 -24.86 -27.85 -32.55
CA LEU A 32 -23.55 -28.02 -33.20
C LEU A 32 -23.21 -29.48 -33.56
N GLY A 33 -24.10 -30.44 -33.27
CA GLY A 33 -23.94 -31.85 -33.63
C GLY A 33 -23.14 -32.67 -32.62
N LEU A 34 -23.06 -32.24 -31.36
CA LEU A 34 -22.45 -33.02 -30.27
C LEU A 34 -23.53 -33.73 -29.47
N ASP A 35 -23.26 -34.96 -29.06
CA ASP A 35 -24.04 -35.56 -27.98
C ASP A 35 -23.68 -34.87 -26.65
N VAL A 36 -24.68 -34.58 -25.82
CA VAL A 36 -24.51 -33.90 -24.54
C VAL A 36 -25.03 -34.78 -23.42
N SER A 37 -24.14 -35.17 -22.51
CA SER A 37 -24.53 -35.76 -21.22
C SER A 37 -24.69 -34.64 -20.20
N ILE A 38 -25.77 -34.67 -19.43
CA ILE A 38 -26.10 -33.66 -18.41
C ILE A 38 -26.15 -34.31 -17.04
N TRP A 39 -25.56 -33.65 -16.05
CA TRP A 39 -25.72 -34.00 -14.64
C TRP A 39 -25.85 -32.73 -13.79
N ASP A 40 -26.75 -32.76 -12.79
CA ASP A 40 -26.89 -31.72 -11.77
C ASP A 40 -27.09 -32.40 -10.40
N VAL A 41 -26.70 -31.72 -9.33
CA VAL A 41 -26.95 -32.19 -7.96
C VAL A 41 -28.46 -32.21 -7.64
N LYS A 42 -29.25 -31.35 -8.29
CA LYS A 42 -30.71 -31.31 -8.21
C LYS A 42 -31.32 -31.97 -9.43
N LYS A 43 -31.97 -33.12 -9.22
CA LYS A 43 -32.64 -33.88 -10.27
C LYS A 43 -33.68 -33.05 -11.04
N GLU A 44 -34.38 -32.17 -10.34
CA GLU A 44 -35.44 -31.33 -10.91
C GLU A 44 -34.91 -30.43 -12.05
N ASN A 45 -33.65 -29.97 -11.96
CA ASN A 45 -33.05 -29.16 -13.02
C ASN A 45 -32.82 -29.99 -14.30
N VAL A 46 -32.39 -31.25 -14.15
CA VAL A 46 -32.20 -32.18 -15.27
C VAL A 46 -33.54 -32.49 -15.92
N ASP A 47 -34.56 -32.78 -15.13
CA ASP A 47 -35.91 -33.08 -15.61
C ASP A 47 -36.50 -31.90 -16.40
N GLN A 48 -36.36 -30.66 -15.89
CA GLN A 48 -36.81 -29.44 -16.58
C GLN A 48 -36.07 -29.21 -17.91
N LEU A 49 -34.77 -29.47 -17.94
CA LEU A 49 -33.98 -29.37 -19.17
C LEU A 49 -34.45 -30.39 -20.19
N LEU A 50 -34.62 -31.66 -19.81
CA LEU A 50 -35.05 -32.73 -20.71
C LEU A 50 -36.48 -32.50 -21.23
N GLU A 51 -37.38 -31.95 -20.40
CA GLU A 51 -38.70 -31.53 -20.86
C GLU A 51 -38.61 -30.43 -21.91
N SER A 52 -37.77 -29.42 -21.67
CA SER A 52 -37.52 -28.34 -22.63
C SER A 52 -36.87 -28.86 -23.93
N ALA A 53 -36.00 -29.87 -23.83
CA ALA A 53 -35.30 -30.48 -24.95
C ALA A 53 -36.25 -31.18 -25.94
N LYS A 54 -37.42 -31.67 -25.49
CA LYS A 54 -38.43 -32.31 -26.38
C LYS A 54 -38.93 -31.38 -27.49
N ASN A 55 -38.90 -30.07 -27.25
CA ASN A 55 -39.37 -29.05 -28.18
C ASN A 55 -38.24 -28.41 -28.99
N ILE A 56 -37.02 -28.96 -28.92
CA ILE A 56 -35.83 -28.41 -29.57
C ILE A 56 -35.30 -29.41 -30.61
N GLU A 57 -35.20 -28.98 -31.86
CA GLU A 57 -34.56 -29.76 -32.92
C GLU A 57 -33.03 -29.56 -32.86
N GLY A 58 -32.30 -30.52 -32.28
CA GLY A 58 -30.84 -30.56 -32.26
C GLY A 58 -30.27 -31.63 -33.19
N GLN A 59 -29.00 -31.47 -33.63
CA GLN A 59 -28.31 -32.46 -34.46
C GLN A 59 -27.72 -33.61 -33.61
N GLY A 60 -27.36 -33.34 -32.36
CA GLY A 60 -26.88 -34.33 -31.39
C GLY A 60 -27.89 -34.63 -30.29
N LYS A 61 -27.68 -35.73 -29.54
CA LYS A 61 -28.62 -36.16 -28.48
C LYS A 61 -28.30 -35.54 -27.13
N ILE A 62 -29.33 -35.19 -26.37
CA ILE A 62 -29.19 -34.76 -24.97
C ILE A 62 -29.67 -35.89 -24.05
N GLU A 63 -28.81 -36.36 -23.17
CA GLU A 63 -29.08 -37.43 -22.21
C GLU A 63 -28.79 -36.92 -20.79
N GLY A 64 -29.79 -37.01 -19.89
CA GLY A 64 -29.64 -36.64 -18.48
C GLY A 64 -29.35 -37.86 -17.61
N PHE A 65 -28.54 -37.66 -16.57
CA PHE A 65 -28.11 -38.70 -15.64
C PHE A 65 -28.38 -38.28 -14.20
N GLU A 66 -28.91 -39.19 -13.39
CA GLU A 66 -29.11 -38.97 -11.94
C GLU A 66 -27.82 -39.26 -11.17
N GLU A 67 -27.19 -40.40 -11.47
CA GLU A 67 -25.96 -40.84 -10.82
C GLU A 67 -24.71 -40.34 -11.55
N ILE A 68 -23.83 -39.65 -10.83
CA ILE A 68 -22.61 -39.05 -11.41
C ILE A 68 -21.64 -40.11 -11.99
N GLY A 69 -21.70 -41.34 -11.46
CA GLY A 69 -20.95 -42.47 -12.00
C GLY A 69 -21.42 -42.91 -13.39
N GLU A 70 -22.72 -42.83 -13.67
CA GLU A 70 -23.28 -43.13 -15.00
C GLU A 70 -22.98 -41.99 -15.97
N PHE A 71 -23.10 -40.75 -15.51
CA PHE A 71 -22.69 -39.55 -16.25
C PHE A 71 -21.22 -39.61 -16.71
N THR A 72 -20.28 -39.97 -15.83
CA THR A 72 -18.86 -40.04 -16.20
C THR A 72 -18.53 -41.21 -17.12
N LYS A 73 -19.30 -42.31 -17.05
CA LYS A 73 -19.20 -43.47 -17.94
C LYS A 73 -19.78 -43.18 -19.33
N SER A 74 -20.80 -42.34 -19.45
CA SER A 74 -21.42 -42.01 -20.74
C SER A 74 -20.43 -41.34 -21.72
N LEU A 75 -19.37 -40.71 -21.20
CA LEU A 75 -18.29 -40.09 -21.97
C LEU A 75 -17.17 -41.08 -22.37
N GLU A 76 -17.16 -42.29 -21.82
CA GLU A 76 -16.11 -43.27 -22.06
C GLU A 76 -16.21 -43.88 -23.47
N GLY A 77 -15.08 -43.95 -24.17
CA GLY A 77 -15.02 -44.50 -25.53
C GLY A 77 -15.67 -43.64 -26.63
N GLN A 78 -16.19 -42.45 -26.31
CA GLN A 78 -16.81 -41.50 -27.27
C GLN A 78 -15.82 -40.49 -27.87
N GLY A 79 -14.52 -40.76 -27.75
CA GLY A 79 -13.41 -39.92 -28.23
C GLY A 79 -12.08 -40.36 -27.61
N GLU A 80 -10.98 -39.66 -27.94
CA GLU A 80 -9.67 -39.93 -27.31
C GLU A 80 -9.66 -39.56 -25.81
N ARG A 81 -10.38 -38.49 -25.45
CA ARG A 81 -10.38 -37.82 -24.13
C ARG A 81 -11.81 -37.44 -23.74
N LYS A 82 -12.09 -37.36 -22.44
CA LYS A 82 -13.35 -36.80 -21.92
C LYS A 82 -13.23 -35.27 -21.85
N LEU A 83 -14.31 -34.56 -22.20
CA LEU A 83 -14.45 -33.12 -22.00
C LEU A 83 -15.65 -32.87 -21.08
N PHE A 84 -15.35 -32.28 -19.92
CA PHE A 84 -16.35 -31.81 -18.98
C PHE A 84 -16.46 -30.28 -19.07
N ILE A 85 -17.69 -29.75 -19.05
CA ILE A 85 -17.98 -28.32 -18.98
C ILE A 85 -18.73 -28.07 -17.68
N PHE A 86 -18.19 -27.26 -16.79
CA PHE A 86 -18.85 -26.93 -15.53
C PHE A 86 -19.59 -25.60 -15.70
N SER A 87 -20.90 -25.63 -15.46
CA SER A 87 -21.80 -24.48 -15.42
C SER A 87 -22.49 -24.44 -14.05
N ILE A 88 -21.71 -24.22 -13.00
CA ILE A 88 -22.14 -24.23 -11.60
C ILE A 88 -21.70 -22.96 -10.89
N THR A 89 -22.26 -22.72 -9.70
CA THR A 89 -21.88 -21.59 -8.85
C THR A 89 -20.42 -21.72 -8.39
N HIS A 90 -19.80 -20.57 -8.16
CA HIS A 90 -18.39 -20.48 -7.79
C HIS A 90 -18.11 -21.07 -6.40
N GLY A 91 -16.83 -21.36 -6.11
CA GLY A 91 -16.42 -21.86 -4.81
C GLY A 91 -16.54 -23.38 -4.63
N ASN A 92 -17.04 -23.83 -3.48
CA ASN A 92 -17.03 -25.24 -3.07
C ASN A 92 -17.79 -26.22 -3.99
N PRO A 93 -18.84 -25.84 -4.75
CA PRO A 93 -19.53 -26.75 -5.65
C PRO A 93 -18.60 -27.43 -6.67
N ALA A 94 -17.70 -26.68 -7.30
CA ALA A 94 -16.74 -27.25 -8.26
C ALA A 94 -15.76 -28.23 -7.62
N ASP A 95 -15.32 -27.94 -6.39
CA ASP A 95 -14.42 -28.85 -5.64
C ASP A 95 -15.14 -30.15 -5.26
N SER A 96 -16.43 -30.06 -4.89
CA SER A 96 -17.27 -31.22 -4.60
C SER A 96 -17.46 -32.12 -5.82
N VAL A 97 -17.73 -31.52 -6.99
CA VAL A 97 -17.85 -32.26 -8.25
C VAL A 97 -16.51 -32.91 -8.63
N LEU A 98 -15.40 -32.16 -8.57
CA LEU A 98 -14.08 -32.68 -8.88
C LEU A 98 -13.75 -33.92 -8.03
N SER A 99 -14.01 -33.85 -6.72
CA SER A 99 -13.83 -34.99 -5.80
C SER A 99 -14.65 -36.22 -6.21
N LYS A 100 -15.92 -36.02 -6.61
CA LYS A 100 -16.80 -37.11 -7.06
C LYS A 100 -16.34 -37.76 -8.36
N ILE A 101 -15.86 -36.98 -9.33
CA ILE A 101 -15.46 -37.50 -10.64
C ILE A 101 -14.00 -37.96 -10.70
N LYS A 102 -13.17 -37.62 -9.69
CA LYS A 102 -11.71 -37.84 -9.67
C LYS A 102 -11.29 -39.25 -10.08
N HIS A 103 -12.00 -40.26 -9.59
CA HIS A 103 -11.72 -41.69 -9.86
C HIS A 103 -12.03 -42.12 -11.30
N ALA A 104 -12.81 -41.34 -12.04
CA ALA A 104 -13.22 -41.62 -13.42
C ALA A 104 -12.44 -40.79 -14.46
N LEU A 105 -11.55 -39.90 -14.01
CA LEU A 105 -10.67 -39.09 -14.85
C LEU A 105 -9.42 -39.89 -15.24
N LYS A 106 -8.94 -39.69 -16.48
CA LYS A 106 -7.69 -40.26 -16.98
C LYS A 106 -6.79 -39.17 -17.57
N LYS A 107 -5.51 -39.50 -17.72
CA LYS A 107 -4.51 -38.61 -18.34
C LYS A 107 -5.01 -38.12 -19.72
N GLY A 108 -4.99 -36.81 -19.90
CA GLY A 108 -5.43 -36.12 -21.11
C GLY A 108 -6.90 -35.70 -21.10
N ASP A 109 -7.71 -36.09 -20.10
CA ASP A 109 -9.07 -35.53 -19.97
C ASP A 109 -9.00 -34.03 -19.65
N ILE A 110 -10.08 -33.31 -20.00
CA ILE A 110 -10.16 -31.86 -19.87
C ILE A 110 -11.40 -31.47 -19.08
N ILE A 111 -11.23 -30.59 -18.10
CA ILE A 111 -12.31 -29.91 -17.40
C ILE A 111 -12.25 -28.44 -17.80
N LEU A 112 -13.33 -27.96 -18.40
CA LEU A 112 -13.55 -26.57 -18.77
C LEU A 112 -14.53 -25.96 -17.76
N ASP A 113 -14.02 -25.14 -16.85
CA ASP A 113 -14.79 -24.46 -15.84
C ASP A 113 -15.33 -23.15 -16.40
N GLY A 114 -16.63 -23.11 -16.67
CA GLY A 114 -17.34 -21.94 -17.19
C GLY A 114 -18.00 -21.07 -16.11
N GLY A 115 -17.75 -21.37 -14.83
CA GLY A 115 -18.28 -20.61 -13.71
C GLY A 115 -17.65 -19.21 -13.58
N ASN A 116 -18.30 -18.33 -12.83
CA ASN A 116 -17.72 -17.04 -12.43
C ASN A 116 -16.79 -17.24 -11.23
N GLU A 117 -15.59 -17.79 -11.44
CA GLU A 117 -14.71 -18.20 -10.35
C GLU A 117 -13.57 -17.20 -10.05
N ASN A 118 -13.10 -17.19 -8.81
CA ASN A 118 -11.88 -16.48 -8.45
C ASN A 118 -10.66 -17.18 -9.07
N TYR A 119 -9.85 -16.45 -9.83
CA TYR A 119 -8.72 -17.01 -10.57
C TYR A 119 -7.72 -17.79 -9.70
N ARG A 120 -7.51 -17.41 -8.43
CA ARG A 120 -6.63 -18.16 -7.50
C ARG A 120 -7.17 -19.55 -7.17
N ARG A 121 -8.50 -19.72 -7.12
CA ARG A 121 -9.11 -21.05 -6.97
C ARG A 121 -8.91 -21.90 -8.22
N THR A 122 -8.95 -21.27 -9.40
CA THR A 122 -8.64 -21.95 -10.67
C THR A 122 -7.20 -22.45 -10.69
N GLU A 123 -6.23 -21.61 -10.29
CA GLU A 123 -4.82 -22.00 -10.20
C GLU A 123 -4.59 -23.18 -9.25
N ARG A 124 -5.25 -23.15 -8.09
CA ARG A 124 -5.23 -24.28 -7.15
C ARG A 124 -5.77 -25.56 -7.78
N ARG A 125 -6.91 -25.49 -8.49
CA ARG A 125 -7.52 -26.66 -9.16
C ARG A 125 -6.66 -27.17 -10.32
N GLN A 126 -6.04 -26.27 -11.07
CA GLN A 126 -5.07 -26.62 -12.11
C GLN A 126 -3.94 -27.46 -11.54
N LYS A 127 -3.36 -27.01 -10.41
CA LYS A 127 -2.31 -27.77 -9.72
C LYS A 127 -2.79 -29.13 -9.22
N GLU A 128 -4.00 -29.21 -8.65
CA GLU A 128 -4.58 -30.49 -8.21
C GLU A 128 -4.80 -31.47 -9.39
N CYS A 129 -5.28 -30.98 -10.53
CA CYS A 129 -5.55 -31.80 -11.71
C CYS A 129 -4.28 -32.23 -12.44
N GLU A 130 -3.20 -31.44 -12.37
CA GLU A 130 -1.91 -31.76 -12.96
C GLU A 130 -1.35 -33.10 -12.42
N GLU A 131 -1.52 -33.38 -11.13
CA GLU A 131 -1.11 -34.65 -10.51
C GLU A 131 -1.82 -35.88 -11.09
N ILE A 132 -3.01 -35.69 -11.66
CA ILE A 132 -3.83 -36.74 -12.31
C ILE A 132 -3.51 -36.82 -13.81
N GLY A 133 -2.79 -35.83 -14.35
CA GLY A 133 -2.59 -35.64 -15.78
C GLY A 133 -3.84 -35.10 -16.50
N VAL A 134 -4.72 -34.42 -15.78
CA VAL A 134 -5.96 -33.80 -16.29
C VAL A 134 -5.72 -32.30 -16.43
N SER A 135 -6.23 -31.70 -17.50
CA SER A 135 -6.10 -30.25 -17.71
C SER A 135 -7.36 -29.53 -17.23
N TRP A 136 -7.19 -28.57 -16.32
CA TRP A 136 -8.26 -27.66 -15.90
C TRP A 136 -8.13 -26.32 -16.63
N ILE A 137 -9.14 -25.96 -17.42
CA ILE A 137 -9.22 -24.69 -18.14
C ILE A 137 -10.25 -23.82 -17.42
N GLY A 138 -9.83 -22.68 -16.90
CA GLY A 138 -10.76 -21.65 -16.44
C GLY A 138 -11.20 -20.81 -17.62
N THR A 139 -12.50 -20.74 -17.90
CA THR A 139 -13.02 -19.92 -19.00
C THR A 139 -14.13 -19.01 -18.53
N GLY A 140 -13.91 -17.71 -18.66
CA GLY A 140 -15.01 -16.78 -18.55
C GLY A 140 -16.06 -17.04 -19.62
N VAL A 141 -17.33 -17.02 -19.23
CA VAL A 141 -18.46 -17.04 -20.16
C VAL A 141 -19.31 -15.80 -19.92
N SER A 142 -19.44 -14.92 -20.91
CA SER A 142 -20.24 -13.69 -20.82
C SER A 142 -21.37 -13.69 -21.86
N GLY A 143 -22.47 -12.98 -21.56
CA GLY A 143 -23.63 -12.82 -22.48
C GLY A 143 -25.01 -13.11 -21.88
N GLY A 144 -25.07 -13.62 -20.65
CA GLY A 144 -26.33 -14.03 -20.01
C GLY A 144 -26.92 -15.32 -20.61
N TYR A 145 -28.03 -15.81 -20.03
CA TYR A 145 -28.60 -17.11 -20.39
C TYR A 145 -29.08 -17.17 -21.84
N GLN A 146 -29.59 -16.07 -22.39
CA GLN A 146 -30.05 -16.02 -23.78
C GLN A 146 -28.90 -16.17 -24.78
N SER A 147 -27.75 -15.55 -24.49
CA SER A 147 -26.55 -15.67 -25.34
C SER A 147 -25.85 -17.00 -25.17
N ALA A 148 -26.01 -17.70 -24.04
CA ALA A 148 -25.44 -19.04 -23.86
C ALA A 148 -25.95 -20.05 -24.92
N ARG A 149 -27.14 -19.85 -25.50
CA ARG A 149 -27.60 -20.65 -26.65
C ARG A 149 -27.09 -20.11 -27.98
N ARG A 150 -27.11 -18.79 -28.16
CA ARG A 150 -26.81 -18.11 -29.45
C ARG A 150 -25.31 -17.90 -29.73
N GLY A 151 -24.48 -18.12 -28.71
CA GLY A 151 -23.04 -17.92 -28.74
C GLY A 151 -22.62 -16.84 -27.74
N PRO A 152 -21.92 -17.21 -26.66
CA PRO A 152 -21.38 -16.25 -25.70
C PRO A 152 -20.00 -15.72 -26.13
N SER A 153 -19.49 -14.75 -25.39
CA SER A 153 -18.07 -14.42 -25.36
C SER A 153 -17.33 -15.35 -24.40
N LEU A 154 -16.15 -15.84 -24.79
CA LEU A 154 -15.37 -16.81 -24.03
C LEU A 154 -13.93 -16.37 -23.83
N SER A 155 -13.43 -16.47 -22.59
CA SER A 155 -12.06 -16.11 -22.21
C SER A 155 -11.32 -17.31 -21.58
N PRO A 156 -10.98 -18.36 -22.34
CA PRO A 156 -10.30 -19.55 -21.81
C PRO A 156 -8.82 -19.30 -21.51
N GLY A 157 -8.38 -19.75 -20.33
CA GLY A 157 -6.98 -19.74 -19.88
C GLY A 157 -6.60 -20.99 -19.10
N GLY A 158 -5.31 -21.37 -19.16
CA GLY A 158 -4.79 -22.60 -18.57
C GLY A 158 -3.72 -23.28 -19.43
N ASP A 159 -3.70 -24.62 -19.39
CA ASP A 159 -2.70 -25.41 -20.13
C ASP A 159 -2.80 -25.19 -21.65
N GLU A 160 -1.66 -24.86 -22.27
CA GLU A 160 -1.59 -24.47 -23.67
C GLU A 160 -2.05 -25.58 -24.61
N LYS A 161 -1.64 -26.82 -24.34
CA LYS A 161 -1.96 -27.99 -25.18
C LYS A 161 -3.44 -28.33 -25.08
N ALA A 162 -4.02 -28.27 -23.88
CA ALA A 162 -5.44 -28.48 -23.69
C ALA A 162 -6.27 -27.40 -24.41
N LEU A 163 -5.82 -26.14 -24.39
CA LEU A 163 -6.46 -25.04 -25.12
C LEU A 163 -6.48 -25.28 -26.63
N GLU A 164 -5.40 -25.81 -27.23
CA GLU A 164 -5.38 -26.16 -28.67
C GLU A 164 -6.45 -27.19 -29.05
N LEU A 165 -6.77 -28.10 -28.13
CA LEU A 165 -7.79 -29.12 -28.34
C LEU A 165 -9.21 -28.54 -28.27
N VAL A 166 -9.48 -27.67 -27.30
CA VAL A 166 -10.85 -27.15 -27.10
C VAL A 166 -11.18 -25.93 -27.98
N LEU A 167 -10.19 -25.12 -28.38
CA LEU A 167 -10.42 -23.88 -29.12
C LEU A 167 -11.25 -24.06 -30.40
N PRO A 168 -11.00 -25.05 -31.29
CA PRO A 168 -11.82 -25.23 -32.49
C PRO A 168 -13.32 -25.46 -32.20
N LEU A 169 -13.63 -26.14 -31.09
CA LEU A 169 -15.01 -26.31 -30.62
C LEU A 169 -15.57 -24.98 -30.09
N LEU A 170 -14.81 -24.29 -29.24
CA LEU A 170 -15.22 -23.02 -28.66
C LEU A 170 -15.40 -21.93 -29.71
N GLU A 171 -14.60 -21.93 -30.78
CA GLU A 171 -14.74 -20.99 -31.90
C GLU A 171 -16.04 -21.20 -32.68
N ARG A 172 -16.54 -22.44 -32.78
CA ARG A 172 -17.84 -22.74 -33.38
C ARG A 172 -19.01 -22.34 -32.47
N TYR A 173 -18.79 -22.40 -31.16
CA TYR A 173 -19.79 -22.08 -30.15
C TYR A 173 -19.90 -20.58 -29.86
N ALA A 174 -18.78 -19.86 -29.82
CA ALA A 174 -18.75 -18.45 -29.47
C ALA A 174 -19.53 -17.57 -30.47
N ALA A 175 -20.01 -16.41 -29.98
CA ALA A 175 -20.48 -15.34 -30.86
C ALA A 175 -19.42 -15.00 -31.92
N LYS A 176 -19.86 -14.46 -33.05
CA LYS A 176 -18.97 -13.87 -34.05
C LYS A 176 -19.14 -12.36 -34.04
N ASP A 177 -18.03 -11.63 -34.10
CA ASP A 177 -18.06 -10.19 -34.35
C ASP A 177 -18.73 -9.94 -35.71
N ARG A 178 -19.81 -9.14 -35.71
CA ARG A 178 -20.59 -8.84 -36.92
C ARG A 178 -19.75 -8.14 -38.00
N LYS A 179 -18.70 -7.41 -37.60
CA LYS A 179 -17.85 -6.63 -38.50
C LYS A 179 -16.73 -7.46 -39.11
N THR A 180 -15.99 -8.22 -38.31
CA THR A 180 -14.82 -8.99 -38.77
C THR A 180 -15.09 -10.46 -39.05
N GLY A 181 -16.21 -11.01 -38.58
CA GLY A 181 -16.52 -12.43 -38.63
C GLY A 181 -15.68 -13.30 -37.67
N LEU A 182 -14.75 -12.69 -36.92
CA LEU A 182 -13.90 -13.41 -35.98
C LEU A 182 -14.72 -13.93 -34.79
N PRO A 183 -14.38 -15.13 -34.27
CA PRO A 183 -14.97 -15.61 -33.03
C PRO A 183 -14.64 -14.71 -31.84
N CYS A 184 -15.63 -14.53 -30.97
CA CYS A 184 -15.51 -13.92 -29.65
C CYS A 184 -14.97 -14.92 -28.63
N VAL A 185 -13.94 -15.67 -29.03
CA VAL A 185 -13.11 -16.50 -28.17
C VAL A 185 -11.66 -16.38 -28.59
N ALA A 186 -10.76 -16.37 -27.62
CA ALA A 186 -9.33 -16.38 -27.83
C ALA A 186 -8.62 -17.05 -26.66
N ARG A 187 -7.45 -17.64 -26.91
CA ARG A 187 -6.52 -18.01 -25.83
C ARG A 187 -6.13 -16.75 -25.06
N VAL A 188 -6.44 -16.71 -23.77
CA VAL A 188 -6.11 -15.56 -22.92
C VAL A 188 -4.68 -15.64 -22.42
N GLY A 189 -4.31 -16.78 -21.84
CA GLY A 189 -3.01 -16.97 -21.20
C GLY A 189 -2.96 -18.25 -20.37
N PRO A 190 -1.86 -18.47 -19.62
CA PRO A 190 -1.72 -19.60 -18.71
C PRO A 190 -2.54 -19.41 -17.42
N ALA A 191 -2.50 -20.43 -16.56
CA ALA A 191 -2.97 -20.36 -15.18
C ALA A 191 -4.43 -19.87 -15.06
N GLY A 192 -4.72 -19.01 -14.06
CA GLY A 192 -6.06 -18.45 -13.83
C GLY A 192 -6.47 -17.29 -14.75
N SER A 193 -5.65 -16.93 -15.75
CA SER A 193 -5.85 -15.72 -16.56
C SER A 193 -7.24 -15.59 -17.19
N GLY A 194 -7.84 -16.71 -17.64
CA GLY A 194 -9.15 -16.70 -18.28
C GLY A 194 -10.29 -16.21 -17.38
N HIS A 195 -10.30 -16.65 -16.12
CA HIS A 195 -11.23 -16.16 -15.11
C HIS A 195 -10.87 -14.76 -14.61
N PHE A 196 -9.58 -14.40 -14.58
CA PHE A 196 -9.17 -13.03 -14.25
C PHE A 196 -9.74 -12.02 -15.27
N VAL A 197 -9.58 -12.27 -16.57
CA VAL A 197 -10.15 -11.41 -17.63
C VAL A 197 -11.67 -11.31 -17.51
N LYS A 198 -12.36 -12.40 -17.11
CA LYS A 198 -13.80 -12.37 -16.88
C LYS A 198 -14.21 -11.55 -15.66
N MET A 199 -13.46 -11.67 -14.57
CA MET A 199 -13.66 -10.87 -13.37
C MET A 199 -13.53 -9.37 -13.71
N VAL A 200 -12.51 -9.00 -14.47
CA VAL A 200 -12.33 -7.60 -14.91
C VAL A 200 -13.43 -7.15 -15.87
N HIS A 201 -13.85 -8.00 -16.83
CA HIS A 201 -15.03 -7.73 -17.66
C HIS A 201 -16.25 -7.35 -16.81
N ASN A 202 -16.53 -8.12 -15.75
CA ASN A 202 -17.66 -7.84 -14.85
C ASN A 202 -17.46 -6.58 -13.99
N GLY A 203 -16.21 -6.20 -13.69
CA GLY A 203 -15.90 -4.89 -13.11
C GLY A 203 -16.23 -3.74 -14.06
N ILE A 204 -15.81 -3.83 -15.32
CA ILE A 204 -16.14 -2.86 -16.37
C ILE A 204 -17.67 -2.76 -16.53
N GLU A 205 -18.35 -3.91 -16.55
CA GLU A 205 -19.81 -4.00 -16.60
C GLU A 205 -20.48 -3.22 -15.47
N GLY A 206 -20.00 -3.36 -14.24
CA GLY A 206 -20.52 -2.62 -13.08
C GLY A 206 -20.39 -1.10 -13.22
N GLY A 207 -19.24 -0.61 -13.71
CA GLY A 207 -19.04 0.81 -13.97
C GLY A 207 -19.96 1.36 -15.07
N MET A 208 -20.15 0.59 -16.15
CA MET A 208 -21.04 0.95 -17.26
C MET A 208 -22.51 0.93 -16.85
N LEU A 209 -22.96 -0.14 -16.16
CA LEU A 209 -24.33 -0.25 -15.65
C LEU A 209 -24.68 0.92 -14.73
N SER A 210 -23.78 1.31 -13.82
CA SER A 210 -23.97 2.47 -12.96
C SER A 210 -24.15 3.75 -13.78
N ALA A 211 -23.27 4.00 -14.76
CA ALA A 211 -23.37 5.20 -15.60
C ALA A 211 -24.68 5.27 -16.41
N VAL A 212 -25.20 4.14 -16.91
CA VAL A 212 -26.51 4.09 -17.60
C VAL A 212 -27.66 4.34 -16.61
N ALA A 213 -27.63 3.74 -15.43
CA ALA A 213 -28.66 3.94 -14.40
C ALA A 213 -28.69 5.40 -13.90
N GLU A 214 -27.53 6.01 -13.73
CA GLU A 214 -27.37 7.43 -13.38
C GLU A 214 -27.94 8.34 -14.48
N ALA A 215 -27.66 8.04 -15.75
CA ALA A 215 -28.23 8.78 -16.88
C ALA A 215 -29.76 8.63 -16.96
N TRP A 216 -30.29 7.41 -16.79
CA TRP A 216 -31.73 7.16 -16.71
C TRP A 216 -32.37 7.99 -15.58
N SER A 217 -31.73 8.02 -14.41
CA SER A 217 -32.21 8.80 -13.26
C SER A 217 -32.25 10.31 -13.54
N ILE A 218 -31.23 10.85 -14.21
CA ILE A 218 -31.19 12.26 -14.63
C ILE A 218 -32.29 12.56 -15.67
N LEU A 219 -32.47 11.69 -16.67
CA LEU A 219 -33.51 11.88 -17.68
C LEU A 219 -34.92 11.82 -17.06
N HIS A 220 -35.15 10.87 -16.15
CA HIS A 220 -36.45 10.67 -15.52
C HIS A 220 -36.77 11.74 -14.46
N TYR A 221 -35.93 11.86 -13.41
CA TYR A 221 -36.21 12.78 -12.30
C TYR A 221 -35.76 14.23 -12.59
N GLY A 222 -34.67 14.38 -13.35
CA GLY A 222 -34.07 15.69 -13.64
C GLY A 222 -34.80 16.40 -14.77
N LEU A 223 -35.10 15.69 -15.87
CA LEU A 223 -35.79 16.26 -17.03
C LEU A 223 -37.30 15.94 -17.07
N GLY A 224 -37.81 15.09 -16.18
CA GLY A 224 -39.24 14.72 -16.16
C GLY A 224 -39.68 13.90 -17.37
N LEU A 225 -38.77 13.16 -18.02
CA LEU A 225 -39.09 12.34 -19.19
C LEU A 225 -39.82 11.05 -18.79
N LYS A 226 -40.78 10.64 -19.63
CA LYS A 226 -41.45 9.35 -19.50
C LYS A 226 -40.54 8.22 -19.99
N TYR A 227 -40.79 6.99 -19.54
CA TYR A 227 -39.94 5.85 -19.90
C TYR A 227 -39.82 5.65 -21.41
N ASP A 228 -40.90 5.79 -22.20
CA ASP A 228 -40.78 5.69 -23.66
C ASP A 228 -39.81 6.70 -24.27
N GLU A 229 -39.88 7.96 -23.82
CA GLU A 229 -38.99 9.02 -24.33
C GLU A 229 -37.53 8.74 -23.95
N ILE A 230 -37.29 8.13 -22.78
CA ILE A 230 -35.96 7.70 -22.35
C ILE A 230 -35.49 6.51 -23.19
N GLY A 231 -36.37 5.55 -23.47
CA GLY A 231 -36.08 4.41 -24.34
C GLY A 231 -35.68 4.86 -25.75
N ASP A 232 -36.42 5.81 -26.33
CA ASP A 232 -36.12 6.38 -27.65
C ASP A 232 -34.77 7.10 -27.66
N ILE A 233 -34.38 7.77 -26.57
CA ILE A 233 -33.07 8.40 -26.42
C ILE A 233 -31.96 7.35 -26.36
N PHE A 234 -32.14 6.27 -25.59
CA PHE A 234 -31.16 5.18 -25.52
C PHE A 234 -31.04 4.45 -26.86
N ASP A 235 -32.13 4.25 -27.59
CA ASP A 235 -32.12 3.75 -28.96
C ASP A 235 -31.32 4.66 -29.88
N GLU A 236 -31.55 5.98 -29.83
CA GLU A 236 -30.79 6.94 -30.64
C GLU A 236 -29.28 6.89 -30.31
N TRP A 237 -28.93 6.82 -29.02
CA TRP A 237 -27.54 6.70 -28.58
C TRP A 237 -26.90 5.39 -29.06
N ASN A 238 -27.68 4.31 -29.09
CA ASN A 238 -27.23 2.98 -29.51
C ASN A 238 -27.13 2.82 -31.04
N GLN A 239 -27.81 3.65 -31.83
CA GLN A 239 -27.79 3.57 -33.29
C GLN A 239 -26.54 4.17 -33.93
N LYS A 240 -25.92 5.20 -33.31
CA LYS A 240 -24.84 5.99 -33.95
C LYS A 240 -23.85 6.59 -32.95
N GLY A 241 -22.74 7.09 -33.46
CA GLY A 241 -21.72 7.77 -32.65
C GLY A 241 -20.89 6.82 -31.79
N GLU A 242 -20.43 7.35 -30.65
CA GLU A 242 -19.47 6.69 -29.76
C GLU A 242 -20.11 5.69 -28.78
N LEU A 243 -21.44 5.61 -28.75
CA LEU A 243 -22.21 4.64 -27.95
C LEU A 243 -22.89 3.56 -28.81
N ARG A 244 -22.63 3.52 -30.12
CA ARG A 244 -23.31 2.62 -31.03
C ARG A 244 -23.10 1.14 -30.71
N ASN A 245 -24.11 0.33 -31.01
CA ASN A 245 -24.09 -1.14 -30.89
C ASN A 245 -23.63 -1.62 -29.51
N ASN A 246 -24.06 -0.90 -28.48
CA ASN A 246 -23.84 -1.18 -27.08
C ASN A 246 -25.00 -1.98 -26.47
N PHE A 247 -24.67 -3.14 -25.91
CA PHE A 247 -25.70 -4.05 -25.38
C PHE A 247 -26.44 -3.47 -24.16
N LEU A 248 -25.77 -2.71 -23.29
CA LEU A 248 -26.40 -2.14 -22.10
C LEU A 248 -27.43 -1.04 -22.43
N LEU A 249 -27.18 -0.24 -23.47
CA LEU A 249 -28.16 0.73 -23.96
C LEU A 249 -29.34 0.05 -24.65
N ASP A 250 -29.07 -1.00 -25.43
CA ASP A 250 -30.11 -1.82 -26.10
C ASP A 250 -31.11 -2.37 -25.08
N ILE A 251 -30.61 -3.06 -24.04
CA ILE A 251 -31.49 -3.59 -22.99
C ILE A 251 -32.10 -2.48 -22.13
N GLY A 252 -31.42 -1.34 -21.99
CA GLY A 252 -31.94 -0.17 -21.28
C GLY A 252 -33.17 0.42 -21.97
N ALA A 253 -33.14 0.52 -23.30
CA ALA A 253 -34.29 0.94 -24.10
C ALA A 253 -35.44 -0.08 -23.98
N ASP A 254 -35.14 -1.36 -24.16
CA ASP A 254 -36.12 -2.46 -24.00
C ASP A 254 -36.81 -2.45 -22.63
N VAL A 255 -36.07 -2.20 -21.55
CA VAL A 255 -36.62 -2.08 -20.19
C VAL A 255 -37.54 -0.88 -20.08
N CYS A 256 -37.15 0.27 -20.63
CA CYS A 256 -37.97 1.48 -20.65
C CYS A 256 -39.28 1.29 -21.44
N HIS A 257 -39.27 0.54 -22.53
CA HIS A 257 -40.48 0.29 -23.33
C HIS A 257 -41.34 -0.87 -22.78
N ARG A 258 -40.84 -1.70 -21.85
CA ARG A 258 -41.53 -2.92 -21.42
C ARG A 258 -42.82 -2.64 -20.63
N ARG A 259 -43.96 -2.95 -21.25
CA ARG A 259 -45.29 -2.87 -20.65
C ARG A 259 -45.71 -4.13 -19.91
N LYS A 260 -46.57 -3.95 -18.92
CA LYS A 260 -47.36 -5.04 -18.33
C LYS A 260 -48.36 -5.57 -19.35
N SER A 261 -48.84 -6.79 -19.13
CA SER A 261 -49.88 -7.40 -19.96
C SER A 261 -50.93 -8.10 -19.10
N PRO A 262 -52.18 -8.26 -19.57
CA PRO A 262 -53.20 -8.98 -18.81
C PRO A 262 -52.79 -10.41 -18.46
N GLU A 263 -51.99 -11.04 -19.33
CA GLU A 263 -51.54 -12.43 -19.18
C GLU A 263 -50.24 -12.56 -18.36
N GLY A 264 -49.48 -11.48 -18.21
CA GLY A 264 -48.16 -11.46 -17.59
C GLY A 264 -47.13 -12.32 -18.34
N ASP A 265 -46.12 -12.79 -17.60
CA ASP A 265 -45.08 -13.70 -18.10
C ASP A 265 -45.47 -15.20 -18.02
N GLY A 266 -46.71 -15.51 -17.63
CA GLY A 266 -47.18 -16.87 -17.37
C GLY A 266 -46.78 -17.45 -16.02
N LYS A 267 -45.98 -16.76 -15.20
CA LYS A 267 -45.67 -17.09 -13.81
C LYS A 267 -46.35 -16.18 -12.79
N GLY A 268 -47.15 -15.22 -13.29
CA GLY A 268 -47.89 -14.26 -12.48
C GLY A 268 -47.23 -12.88 -12.44
N GLU A 269 -46.05 -12.71 -13.03
CA GLU A 269 -45.31 -11.44 -13.02
C GLU A 269 -45.70 -10.57 -14.22
N GLY A 270 -45.63 -9.25 -14.05
CA GLY A 270 -45.97 -8.29 -15.11
C GLY A 270 -47.45 -8.29 -15.51
N ILE A 271 -48.34 -8.77 -14.64
CA ILE A 271 -49.79 -8.69 -14.82
C ILE A 271 -50.26 -7.25 -14.57
N GLY A 272 -50.93 -6.63 -15.53
CA GLY A 272 -51.45 -5.27 -15.40
C GLY A 272 -52.02 -4.68 -16.68
N ASP A 273 -52.43 -3.41 -16.64
CA ASP A 273 -52.85 -2.69 -17.82
C ASP A 273 -51.65 -2.45 -18.77
N LYS A 274 -51.89 -2.44 -20.09
CA LYS A 274 -50.85 -2.19 -21.11
C LYS A 274 -50.27 -0.77 -21.04
N LEU A 275 -50.91 0.14 -20.31
CA LEU A 275 -50.40 1.47 -20.01
C LEU A 275 -49.38 1.49 -18.86
N GLU A 276 -49.33 0.44 -18.03
CA GLU A 276 -48.38 0.30 -16.93
C GLU A 276 -47.07 -0.34 -17.39
N TYR A 277 -45.97 -0.01 -16.71
CA TYR A 277 -44.64 -0.51 -17.06
C TYR A 277 -44.21 -1.60 -16.08
N VAL A 278 -43.46 -2.59 -16.59
CA VAL A 278 -42.85 -3.62 -15.73
C VAL A 278 -41.83 -3.01 -14.78
N LEU A 279 -41.14 -1.94 -15.20
CA LEU A 279 -40.14 -1.26 -14.38
C LEU A 279 -40.71 -0.71 -13.05
N ASP A 280 -42.00 -0.38 -13.01
CA ASP A 280 -42.65 0.12 -11.79
C ASP A 280 -42.77 -0.95 -10.69
N ASP A 281 -42.65 -2.23 -11.05
CA ASP A 281 -42.64 -3.35 -10.09
C ASP A 281 -41.21 -3.68 -9.60
N VAL A 282 -40.17 -3.06 -10.19
CA VAL A 282 -38.77 -3.35 -9.88
C VAL A 282 -38.28 -2.49 -8.71
N LEU A 283 -37.86 -3.16 -7.64
CA LEU A 283 -37.32 -2.48 -6.47
C LEU A 283 -35.84 -2.08 -6.68
N ASP A 284 -35.43 -0.95 -6.11
CA ASP A 284 -34.07 -0.41 -6.10
C ASP A 284 -33.11 -1.21 -5.19
N LYS A 285 -33.05 -2.54 -5.37
CA LYS A 285 -32.36 -3.47 -4.47
C LYS A 285 -31.57 -4.54 -5.23
N VAL A 286 -30.34 -4.21 -5.60
CA VAL A 286 -29.39 -5.17 -6.20
C VAL A 286 -28.75 -5.98 -5.07
N VAL A 287 -29.03 -7.29 -4.99
CA VAL A 287 -28.66 -8.14 -3.84
C VAL A 287 -27.52 -9.11 -4.09
N GLN A 288 -27.15 -9.30 -5.36
CA GLN A 288 -26.24 -10.37 -5.79
C GLN A 288 -24.82 -10.23 -5.21
N ASP A 289 -24.42 -9.02 -4.84
CA ASP A 289 -23.14 -8.75 -4.17
C ASP A 289 -23.18 -9.07 -2.65
N ASP A 290 -24.35 -8.94 -2.00
CA ASP A 290 -24.52 -9.13 -0.55
C ASP A 290 -24.80 -10.59 -0.18
N ASP A 291 -25.46 -11.35 -1.05
CA ASP A 291 -25.77 -12.78 -0.83
C ASP A 291 -24.68 -13.73 -1.36
N ASP A 292 -23.55 -13.18 -1.80
CA ASP A 292 -22.38 -13.88 -2.36
C ASP A 292 -22.74 -14.78 -3.56
N THR A 293 -23.80 -14.44 -4.30
CA THR A 293 -24.13 -15.14 -5.55
C THR A 293 -23.31 -14.62 -6.73
N GLU A 294 -22.84 -13.37 -6.69
CA GLU A 294 -21.94 -12.75 -7.67
C GLU A 294 -20.66 -12.17 -7.02
N GLY A 295 -19.59 -12.98 -6.92
CA GLY A 295 -18.31 -12.51 -6.35
C GLY A 295 -17.45 -11.64 -7.26
N THR A 296 -17.68 -11.67 -8.59
CA THR A 296 -16.74 -11.08 -9.57
C THR A 296 -16.56 -9.55 -9.47
N PRO A 297 -17.60 -8.71 -9.27
CA PRO A 297 -17.40 -7.27 -9.14
C PRO A 297 -16.57 -6.92 -7.90
N TYR A 298 -16.88 -7.57 -6.77
CA TYR A 298 -16.12 -7.45 -5.52
C TYR A 298 -14.64 -7.82 -5.70
N TRP A 299 -14.34 -8.99 -6.29
CA TRP A 299 -12.96 -9.40 -6.53
C TRP A 299 -12.21 -8.44 -7.45
N CYS A 300 -12.90 -7.88 -8.45
CA CYS A 300 -12.30 -6.86 -9.32
C CYS A 300 -11.86 -5.63 -8.51
N VAL A 301 -12.71 -5.12 -7.62
CA VAL A 301 -12.37 -3.96 -6.75
C VAL A 301 -11.25 -4.29 -5.78
N MET A 302 -11.19 -5.52 -5.26
CA MET A 302 -10.07 -5.95 -4.42
C MET A 302 -8.74 -5.98 -5.21
N GLU A 303 -8.77 -6.45 -6.45
CA GLU A 303 -7.59 -6.54 -7.30
C GLU A 303 -7.07 -5.17 -7.76
N THR A 304 -7.93 -4.18 -7.95
CA THR A 304 -7.49 -2.80 -8.27
C THR A 304 -6.67 -2.22 -7.12
N ALA A 305 -7.14 -2.36 -5.88
CA ALA A 305 -6.42 -1.92 -4.68
C ALA A 305 -5.12 -2.71 -4.48
N ASN A 306 -5.18 -4.04 -4.58
CA ASN A 306 -4.04 -4.93 -4.37
C ASN A 306 -2.89 -4.67 -5.37
N ARG A 307 -3.22 -4.29 -6.61
CA ARG A 307 -2.24 -4.04 -7.68
C ARG A 307 -1.91 -2.56 -7.89
N HIS A 308 -2.40 -1.69 -6.99
CA HIS A 308 -2.21 -0.25 -7.06
C HIS A 308 -2.65 0.37 -8.40
N VAL A 309 -3.81 -0.08 -8.92
CA VAL A 309 -4.46 0.46 -10.12
C VAL A 309 -5.65 1.31 -9.70
N SER A 310 -5.64 2.60 -10.06
CA SER A 310 -6.74 3.50 -9.68
C SER A 310 -7.96 3.29 -10.58
N ALA A 311 -9.01 2.66 -10.05
CA ALA A 311 -10.22 2.30 -10.79
C ALA A 311 -11.52 2.79 -10.12
N PRO A 312 -11.67 4.11 -9.89
CA PRO A 312 -12.78 4.63 -9.09
C PRO A 312 -14.14 4.50 -9.80
N THR A 313 -14.20 4.53 -11.14
CA THR A 313 -15.48 4.40 -11.88
C THR A 313 -16.07 3.00 -11.66
N ILE A 314 -15.22 1.97 -11.71
CA ILE A 314 -15.60 0.58 -11.40
C ILE A 314 -15.97 0.46 -9.91
N ALA A 315 -15.14 1.00 -9.01
CA ALA A 315 -15.33 0.85 -7.57
C ALA A 315 -16.61 1.53 -7.07
N THR A 316 -16.90 2.75 -7.50
CA THR A 316 -18.10 3.47 -7.05
C THR A 316 -19.39 2.88 -7.62
N GLY A 317 -19.36 2.31 -8.83
CA GLY A 317 -20.47 1.52 -9.36
C GLY A 317 -20.78 0.30 -8.49
N HIS A 318 -19.75 -0.40 -8.01
CA HIS A 318 -19.94 -1.51 -7.07
C HIS A 318 -20.45 -1.05 -5.69
N TYR A 319 -19.90 0.02 -5.13
CA TYR A 319 -20.38 0.55 -3.84
C TYR A 319 -21.83 1.04 -3.90
N MET A 320 -22.29 1.57 -5.04
CA MET A 320 -23.69 1.93 -5.24
C MET A 320 -24.60 0.69 -5.19
N ARG A 321 -24.16 -0.44 -5.76
CA ARG A 321 -24.89 -1.73 -5.69
C ARG A 321 -25.00 -2.23 -4.25
N ILE A 322 -23.90 -2.23 -3.48
CA ILE A 322 -23.91 -2.62 -2.06
C ILE A 322 -24.89 -1.76 -1.26
N ALA A 323 -24.83 -0.43 -1.44
CA ALA A 323 -25.76 0.47 -0.78
C ALA A 323 -27.21 0.14 -1.16
N SER A 324 -27.49 -0.11 -2.45
CA SER A 324 -28.81 -0.51 -2.96
C SER A 324 -29.31 -1.81 -2.30
N GLY A 325 -28.47 -2.85 -2.22
CA GLY A 325 -28.79 -4.16 -1.64
C GLY A 325 -29.25 -4.10 -0.20
N ASN A 326 -28.56 -3.30 0.62
CA ASN A 326 -28.92 -3.07 2.02
C ASN A 326 -30.02 -2.00 2.20
N ARG A 327 -31.14 -2.22 1.51
CA ARG A 327 -32.28 -1.30 1.48
C ARG A 327 -32.93 -1.07 2.85
N ALA A 328 -32.98 -2.11 3.70
CA ALA A 328 -33.60 -1.99 5.02
C ALA A 328 -32.87 -0.97 5.89
N GLU A 329 -31.53 -1.02 5.93
CA GLU A 329 -30.71 -0.04 6.61
C GLU A 329 -30.82 1.34 5.96
N ARG A 330 -30.78 1.43 4.61
CA ARG A 330 -30.96 2.71 3.90
C ARG A 330 -32.26 3.42 4.27
N LEU A 331 -33.37 2.71 4.42
CA LEU A 331 -34.64 3.33 4.82
C LEU A 331 -34.58 3.88 6.25
N GLN A 332 -33.94 3.16 7.17
CA GLN A 332 -33.72 3.65 8.54
C GLN A 332 -32.84 4.91 8.53
N VAL A 333 -31.75 4.89 7.76
CA VAL A 333 -30.86 6.04 7.59
C VAL A 333 -31.59 7.22 6.94
N ALA A 334 -32.43 6.98 5.93
CA ALA A 334 -33.19 8.02 5.25
C ALA A 334 -34.19 8.74 6.19
N ASP A 335 -34.85 8.00 7.10
CA ASP A 335 -35.69 8.58 8.15
C ASP A 335 -34.90 9.52 9.08
N LYS A 336 -33.66 9.16 9.40
CA LYS A 336 -32.79 9.95 10.29
C LYS A 336 -32.14 11.15 9.62
N LEU A 337 -31.55 10.96 8.44
CA LEU A 337 -30.80 12.00 7.74
C LEU A 337 -31.72 12.99 7.03
N GLN A 338 -32.89 12.54 6.54
CA GLN A 338 -33.84 13.37 5.79
C GLN A 338 -33.16 14.15 4.65
N MET A 339 -32.24 13.49 3.94
CA MET A 339 -31.51 14.10 2.84
C MET A 339 -32.46 14.60 1.76
N PRO A 340 -32.14 15.72 1.09
CA PRO A 340 -32.85 16.14 -0.12
C PRO A 340 -32.90 15.00 -1.14
N LYS A 341 -34.06 14.85 -1.78
CA LYS A 341 -34.23 13.91 -2.90
C LYS A 341 -33.81 14.59 -4.21
N PRO A 342 -33.44 13.82 -5.25
CA PRO A 342 -33.20 14.35 -6.58
C PRO A 342 -34.34 15.27 -7.04
N LYS A 343 -33.98 16.44 -7.57
CA LYS A 343 -34.93 17.48 -8.01
C LYS A 343 -34.91 17.63 -9.52
N SER A 344 -35.96 18.20 -10.09
CA SER A 344 -35.94 18.62 -11.49
C SER A 344 -34.87 19.69 -11.71
N ILE A 345 -34.12 19.56 -12.79
CA ILE A 345 -33.04 20.47 -13.15
C ILE A 345 -33.65 21.71 -13.81
N GLU A 346 -33.45 22.87 -13.20
CA GLU A 346 -33.98 24.14 -13.68
C GLU A 346 -32.95 24.91 -14.54
N GLY A 347 -33.42 25.91 -15.28
CA GLY A 347 -32.52 26.80 -16.04
C GLY A 347 -31.89 26.20 -17.30
N ILE A 348 -32.31 25.00 -17.72
CA ILE A 348 -31.87 24.38 -18.98
C ILE A 348 -32.36 25.21 -20.18
N LYS A 349 -31.43 25.90 -20.84
CA LYS A 349 -31.72 26.73 -22.03
C LYS A 349 -31.95 25.89 -23.29
N ASP A 350 -31.20 24.80 -23.43
CA ASP A 350 -31.31 23.87 -24.56
C ASP A 350 -31.29 22.42 -24.04
N ARG A 351 -32.47 21.80 -24.04
CA ARG A 351 -32.66 20.43 -23.58
C ARG A 351 -31.91 19.42 -24.44
N ARG A 352 -31.79 19.66 -25.74
CA ARG A 352 -31.06 18.76 -26.65
C ARG A 352 -29.57 18.78 -26.36
N LEU A 353 -29.02 19.96 -26.12
CA LEU A 353 -27.62 20.10 -25.73
C LEU A 353 -27.33 19.42 -24.38
N PHE A 354 -28.23 19.54 -23.41
CA PHE A 354 -28.10 18.84 -22.12
C PHE A 354 -28.09 17.31 -22.30
N ILE A 355 -29.00 16.77 -23.11
CA ILE A 355 -29.06 15.34 -23.42
C ILE A 355 -27.78 14.88 -24.14
N GLU A 356 -27.24 15.69 -25.07
CA GLU A 356 -25.96 15.40 -25.72
C GLU A 356 -24.78 15.44 -24.73
N ASP A 357 -24.77 16.39 -23.79
CA ASP A 357 -23.76 16.44 -22.74
C ASP A 357 -23.83 15.21 -21.82
N LEU A 358 -25.04 14.75 -21.50
CA LEU A 358 -25.27 13.52 -20.74
C LEU A 358 -24.78 12.29 -21.50
N ARG A 359 -25.09 12.19 -22.80
CA ARG A 359 -24.58 11.12 -23.67
C ARG A 359 -23.06 11.06 -23.66
N ARG A 360 -22.40 12.21 -23.80
CA ARG A 360 -20.93 12.34 -23.74
C ARG A 360 -20.37 11.98 -22.39
N ALA A 361 -21.06 12.33 -21.30
CA ALA A 361 -20.68 11.92 -19.95
C ALA A 361 -20.74 10.39 -19.79
N VAL A 362 -21.80 9.74 -20.27
CA VAL A 362 -21.95 8.26 -20.28
C VAL A 362 -20.83 7.62 -21.10
N TYR A 363 -20.57 8.10 -22.31
CA TYR A 363 -19.46 7.61 -23.13
C TYR A 363 -18.10 7.75 -22.41
N CYS A 364 -17.85 8.90 -21.78
CA CYS A 364 -16.61 9.13 -21.03
C CYS A 364 -16.46 8.14 -19.85
N SER A 365 -17.55 7.83 -19.14
CA SER A 365 -17.58 6.82 -18.08
C SER A 365 -17.34 5.41 -18.61
N PHE A 366 -17.89 5.07 -19.77
CA PHE A 366 -17.64 3.78 -20.42
C PHE A 366 -16.18 3.65 -20.82
N LEU A 367 -15.64 4.61 -21.57
CA LEU A 367 -14.24 4.60 -22.00
C LEU A 367 -13.28 4.56 -20.79
N SER A 368 -13.58 5.30 -19.73
CA SER A 368 -12.80 5.28 -18.49
C SER A 368 -12.85 3.92 -17.78
N SER A 369 -14.02 3.25 -17.78
CA SER A 369 -14.14 1.90 -17.23
C SER A 369 -13.30 0.89 -18.01
N PHE A 370 -13.32 0.96 -19.36
CA PHE A 370 -12.45 0.16 -20.21
C PHE A 370 -10.96 0.44 -19.95
N CYS A 371 -10.56 1.71 -19.80
CA CYS A 371 -9.18 2.06 -19.45
C CYS A 371 -8.78 1.43 -18.11
N GLN A 372 -9.55 1.66 -17.06
CA GLN A 372 -9.28 1.13 -15.71
C GLN A 372 -9.20 -0.41 -15.69
N GLY A 373 -10.10 -1.10 -16.40
CA GLY A 373 -10.09 -2.55 -16.50
C GLY A 373 -8.90 -3.10 -17.31
N LEU A 374 -8.61 -2.53 -18.49
CA LEU A 374 -7.49 -2.98 -19.31
C LEU A 374 -6.14 -2.70 -18.63
N GLU A 375 -6.01 -1.59 -17.91
CA GLU A 375 -4.84 -1.26 -17.07
C GLU A 375 -4.65 -2.31 -15.95
N LEU A 376 -5.74 -2.77 -15.34
CA LEU A 376 -5.71 -3.85 -14.36
C LEU A 376 -5.26 -5.19 -14.97
N ILE A 377 -5.76 -5.54 -16.16
CA ILE A 377 -5.33 -6.75 -16.88
C ILE A 377 -3.84 -6.67 -17.24
N ALA A 378 -3.37 -5.51 -17.72
CA ALA A 378 -1.97 -5.29 -18.05
C ALA A 378 -1.07 -5.51 -16.82
N ARG A 379 -1.39 -4.85 -15.70
CA ARG A 379 -0.62 -4.98 -14.45
C ARG A 379 -0.63 -6.41 -13.92
N ALA A 380 -1.78 -7.08 -13.95
CA ALA A 380 -1.86 -8.49 -13.55
C ALA A 380 -1.06 -9.41 -14.47
N SER A 381 -1.06 -9.13 -15.77
CA SER A 381 -0.25 -9.88 -16.73
C SER A 381 1.25 -9.77 -16.44
N ASP A 382 1.73 -8.59 -16.02
CA ASP A 382 3.14 -8.38 -15.64
C ASP A 382 3.50 -9.09 -14.34
N ASP A 383 2.68 -8.89 -13.30
CA ASP A 383 2.90 -9.45 -11.97
C ASP A 383 2.89 -10.98 -11.98
N GLU A 384 2.03 -11.60 -12.81
CA GLU A 384 1.87 -13.05 -12.90
C GLU A 384 2.63 -13.70 -14.08
N GLY A 385 3.22 -12.89 -14.98
CA GLY A 385 3.90 -13.38 -16.18
C GLY A 385 2.98 -14.07 -17.20
N TRP A 386 1.71 -13.67 -17.29
CA TRP A 386 0.72 -14.31 -18.16
C TRP A 386 0.85 -13.95 -19.65
N ASN A 387 1.48 -12.83 -19.97
CA ASN A 387 1.61 -12.31 -21.34
C ASN A 387 0.26 -12.18 -22.07
N ILE A 388 -0.74 -11.60 -21.41
CA ILE A 388 -2.09 -11.41 -21.97
C ILE A 388 -2.05 -10.37 -23.11
N ASP A 389 -2.62 -10.74 -24.26
CA ASP A 389 -2.85 -9.82 -25.38
C ASP A 389 -4.16 -9.02 -25.17
N LEU A 390 -4.02 -7.74 -24.84
CA LEU A 390 -5.16 -6.84 -24.62
C LEU A 390 -6.01 -6.62 -25.89
N SER A 391 -5.41 -6.68 -27.09
CA SER A 391 -6.18 -6.65 -28.34
C SER A 391 -7.05 -7.90 -28.50
N LYS A 392 -6.64 -9.05 -27.94
CA LYS A 392 -7.47 -10.26 -27.92
C LYS A 392 -8.58 -10.16 -26.89
N CYS A 393 -8.34 -9.55 -25.72
CA CYS A 393 -9.41 -9.22 -24.78
C CYS A 393 -10.50 -8.36 -25.45
N LEU A 394 -10.11 -7.31 -26.19
CA LEU A 394 -11.07 -6.51 -26.94
C LEU A 394 -11.74 -7.28 -28.08
N GLN A 395 -11.03 -8.19 -28.77
CA GLN A 395 -11.61 -9.06 -29.80
C GLN A 395 -12.79 -9.87 -29.24
N ILE A 396 -12.59 -10.51 -28.09
CA ILE A 396 -13.62 -11.36 -27.49
C ILE A 396 -14.80 -10.55 -26.94
N TRP A 397 -14.60 -9.26 -26.62
CA TRP A 397 -15.66 -8.38 -26.14
C TRP A 397 -16.41 -7.62 -27.24
N ARG A 398 -16.13 -7.90 -28.53
CA ARG A 398 -16.87 -7.28 -29.65
C ARG A 398 -18.28 -7.82 -29.85
N GLY A 399 -18.59 -8.97 -29.24
CA GLY A 399 -19.86 -9.66 -29.48
C GLY A 399 -20.17 -10.69 -28.40
N GLY A 400 -21.44 -10.86 -28.07
CA GLY A 400 -21.91 -11.92 -27.19
C GLY A 400 -21.60 -11.71 -25.71
N CYS A 401 -20.94 -10.62 -25.32
CA CYS A 401 -20.73 -10.23 -23.92
C CYS A 401 -21.60 -9.03 -23.53
N ILE A 402 -21.74 -8.78 -22.22
CA ILE A 402 -22.57 -7.67 -21.71
C ILE A 402 -21.93 -6.31 -21.98
N ILE A 403 -20.60 -6.17 -21.84
CA ILE A 403 -19.90 -4.89 -22.07
C ILE A 403 -19.69 -4.54 -23.55
N GLN A 404 -20.32 -5.27 -24.47
CA GLN A 404 -20.16 -5.08 -25.91
C GLN A 404 -20.33 -3.60 -26.26
N SER A 405 -19.31 -3.00 -26.87
CA SER A 405 -19.32 -1.61 -27.34
C SER A 405 -18.47 -1.50 -28.60
N GLU A 406 -19.12 -1.34 -29.75
CA GLU A 406 -18.42 -1.38 -31.04
C GLU A 406 -17.49 -0.17 -31.21
N ALA A 407 -17.95 1.03 -30.84
CA ALA A 407 -17.15 2.25 -30.99
C ALA A 407 -15.88 2.21 -30.14
N ILE A 408 -16.00 1.77 -28.88
CA ILE A 408 -14.85 1.64 -27.97
C ILE A 408 -13.89 0.56 -28.47
N ALA A 409 -14.40 -0.58 -28.93
CA ALA A 409 -13.55 -1.63 -29.49
C ALA A 409 -12.85 -1.18 -30.79
N ASP A 410 -13.53 -0.41 -31.65
CA ASP A 410 -12.95 0.18 -32.87
C ASP A 410 -11.84 1.20 -32.55
N LEU A 411 -11.96 1.94 -31.45
CA LEU A 411 -10.93 2.84 -30.96
C LEU A 411 -9.74 2.07 -30.38
N LEU A 412 -9.98 1.21 -29.38
CA LEU A 412 -8.92 0.65 -28.54
C LEU A 412 -8.18 -0.52 -29.21
N GLN A 413 -8.89 -1.40 -29.91
CA GLN A 413 -8.30 -2.66 -30.38
C GLN A 413 -7.15 -2.47 -31.37
N PRO A 414 -7.23 -1.56 -32.37
CA PRO A 414 -6.11 -1.31 -33.28
C PRO A 414 -4.89 -0.71 -32.59
N LEU A 415 -5.10 0.08 -31.51
CA LEU A 415 -4.02 0.74 -30.76
C LEU A 415 -3.21 -0.28 -29.95
N LEU A 416 -3.89 -1.29 -29.38
CA LEU A 416 -3.27 -2.33 -28.57
C LEU A 416 -2.66 -3.50 -29.40
N LYS A 417 -2.80 -3.48 -30.74
CA LYS A 417 -2.12 -4.45 -31.64
C LYS A 417 -0.68 -4.08 -31.96
N LYS A 418 -0.32 -2.80 -31.85
CA LYS A 418 1.07 -2.37 -32.02
C LYS A 418 1.87 -3.00 -30.87
N ASP A 419 3.11 -3.42 -31.09
CA ASP A 419 4.01 -4.09 -30.11
C ASP A 419 4.39 -3.23 -28.87
N GLY A 420 3.49 -2.35 -28.41
CA GLY A 420 3.63 -1.54 -27.21
C GLY A 420 3.10 -2.29 -25.99
N HIS A 421 3.90 -2.31 -24.94
CA HIS A 421 3.47 -2.70 -23.61
C HIS A 421 2.86 -1.48 -22.91
N TYR A 422 1.57 -1.52 -22.60
CA TYR A 422 0.81 -0.39 -22.04
C TYR A 422 0.24 -0.75 -20.66
N THR A 423 0.74 -0.10 -19.60
CA THR A 423 0.16 -0.19 -18.25
C THR A 423 -0.78 0.97 -17.92
N ASN A 424 -0.91 1.94 -18.83
CA ASN A 424 -1.78 3.10 -18.72
C ASN A 424 -2.30 3.47 -20.11
N LEU A 425 -3.60 3.31 -20.36
CA LEU A 425 -4.19 3.52 -21.68
C LEU A 425 -4.34 5.00 -22.03
N LYS A 426 -4.30 5.87 -21.02
CA LYS A 426 -4.41 7.33 -21.18
C LYS A 426 -3.14 7.94 -21.78
N ASP A 427 -2.04 7.18 -21.82
CA ASP A 427 -0.78 7.60 -22.46
C ASP A 427 -0.85 7.44 -23.99
N ILE A 428 -1.94 6.87 -24.52
CA ILE A 428 -2.19 6.75 -25.95
C ILE A 428 -2.94 8.00 -26.44
N ASP A 429 -2.37 8.71 -27.42
CA ASP A 429 -2.86 10.03 -27.89
C ASP A 429 -4.33 10.02 -28.29
N GLU A 430 -4.80 8.98 -28.98
CA GLU A 430 -6.19 8.87 -29.42
C GLU A 430 -7.15 8.71 -28.23
N VAL A 431 -6.76 7.94 -27.20
CA VAL A 431 -7.56 7.78 -25.97
C VAL A 431 -7.58 9.09 -25.17
N ALA A 432 -6.42 9.73 -25.02
CA ALA A 432 -6.32 11.03 -24.35
C ALA A 432 -7.17 12.10 -25.05
N HIS A 433 -7.19 12.09 -26.39
CA HIS A 433 -8.02 12.98 -27.19
C HIS A 433 -9.52 12.79 -26.91
N GLU A 434 -10.00 11.54 -26.94
CA GLU A 434 -11.39 11.18 -26.66
C GLU A 434 -11.84 11.59 -25.25
N LEU A 435 -11.01 11.37 -24.24
CA LEU A 435 -11.31 11.79 -22.88
C LEU A 435 -11.31 13.32 -22.74
N LYS A 436 -10.34 14.01 -23.36
CA LYS A 436 -10.21 15.47 -23.31
C LYS A 436 -11.40 16.18 -23.96
N GLN A 437 -11.86 15.72 -25.13
CA GLN A 437 -12.98 16.38 -25.82
C GLN A 437 -14.31 16.24 -25.08
N ASN A 438 -14.48 15.19 -24.28
CA ASN A 438 -15.70 14.93 -23.50
C ASN A 438 -15.65 15.48 -22.07
N PHE A 439 -14.47 15.86 -21.57
CA PHE A 439 -14.26 16.34 -20.20
C PHE A 439 -15.21 17.47 -19.80
N ASN A 440 -15.42 18.46 -20.67
CA ASN A 440 -16.28 19.60 -20.34
C ASN A 440 -17.77 19.23 -20.26
N SER A 441 -18.24 18.30 -21.09
CA SER A 441 -19.61 17.78 -21.01
C SER A 441 -19.82 17.01 -19.71
N LEU A 442 -18.88 16.10 -19.39
CA LEU A 442 -18.85 15.39 -18.12
C LEU A 442 -18.90 16.34 -16.92
N LYS A 443 -18.05 17.38 -16.93
CA LYS A 443 -18.01 18.39 -15.88
C LYS A 443 -19.35 19.14 -15.70
N ARG A 444 -20.00 19.54 -16.79
CA ARG A 444 -21.31 20.23 -16.72
C ARG A 444 -22.38 19.35 -16.09
N ILE A 445 -22.47 18.10 -16.53
CA ILE A 445 -23.42 17.13 -15.97
C ILE A 445 -23.18 16.90 -14.48
N VAL A 446 -21.93 16.75 -14.05
CA VAL A 446 -21.61 16.58 -12.61
C VAL A 446 -22.01 17.81 -11.80
N ILE A 447 -21.78 19.02 -12.32
CA ILE A 447 -22.19 20.26 -11.64
C ILE A 447 -23.71 20.29 -11.48
N ASP A 448 -24.47 20.13 -12.57
CA ASP A 448 -25.93 20.20 -12.53
C ASP A 448 -26.51 19.10 -11.64
N ALA A 449 -26.07 17.85 -11.82
CA ALA A 449 -26.52 16.73 -10.99
C ALA A 449 -26.25 16.96 -9.49
N THR A 450 -25.10 17.52 -9.13
CA THR A 450 -24.76 17.84 -7.73
C THR A 450 -25.64 18.96 -7.17
N VAL A 451 -25.88 20.02 -7.95
CA VAL A 451 -26.74 21.15 -7.55
C VAL A 451 -28.18 20.69 -7.29
N TYR A 452 -28.66 19.72 -8.05
CA TYR A 452 -30.03 19.19 -7.97
C TYR A 452 -30.15 17.84 -7.23
N ASP A 453 -29.16 17.49 -6.41
CA ASP A 453 -29.17 16.33 -5.50
C ASP A 453 -29.33 14.96 -6.19
N HIS A 454 -28.92 14.82 -7.46
CA HIS A 454 -28.91 13.54 -8.17
C HIS A 454 -27.78 12.63 -7.68
N TYR A 455 -28.06 11.32 -7.62
CA TYR A 455 -27.07 10.31 -7.27
C TYR A 455 -26.27 9.90 -8.50
N ILE A 456 -25.00 10.32 -8.58
CA ILE A 456 -24.13 10.10 -9.74
C ILE A 456 -22.72 9.58 -9.39
N PRO A 457 -22.58 8.49 -8.60
CA PRO A 457 -21.29 8.06 -8.08
C PRO A 457 -20.29 7.62 -9.17
N ALA A 458 -20.69 6.95 -10.25
CA ALA A 458 -19.76 6.55 -11.31
C ALA A 458 -19.41 7.72 -12.24
N ILE A 459 -20.37 8.57 -12.61
CA ILE A 459 -20.13 9.75 -13.45
C ILE A 459 -19.23 10.77 -12.71
N SER A 460 -19.51 11.06 -11.43
CA SER A 460 -18.68 11.98 -10.63
C SER A 460 -17.27 11.43 -10.36
N ALA A 461 -17.15 10.14 -10.04
CA ALA A 461 -15.85 9.49 -9.88
C ALA A 461 -15.02 9.50 -11.16
N THR A 462 -15.66 9.36 -12.32
CA THR A 462 -15.00 9.50 -13.63
C THR A 462 -14.43 10.90 -13.82
N LEU A 463 -15.16 11.96 -13.43
CA LEU A 463 -14.64 13.33 -13.51
C LEU A 463 -13.39 13.50 -12.64
N GLU A 464 -13.45 13.05 -11.38
CA GLU A 464 -12.31 13.15 -10.47
C GLU A 464 -11.11 12.32 -10.94
N TYR A 465 -11.36 11.11 -11.47
CA TYR A 465 -10.34 10.26 -12.08
C TYR A 465 -9.54 11.00 -13.14
N LEU A 466 -10.20 11.66 -14.09
CA LEU A 466 -9.52 12.41 -15.14
C LEU A 466 -8.75 13.61 -14.59
N LYS A 467 -9.24 14.26 -13.54
CA LYS A 467 -8.56 15.41 -12.93
C LYS A 467 -7.24 15.02 -12.27
N TYR A 468 -7.22 13.96 -11.45
CA TYR A 468 -5.97 13.57 -10.79
C TYR A 468 -5.05 12.73 -11.68
N ALA A 469 -5.58 11.98 -12.65
CA ALA A 469 -4.76 11.24 -13.60
C ALA A 469 -4.04 12.16 -14.60
N GLY A 470 -4.66 13.30 -14.94
CA GLY A 470 -4.04 14.32 -15.80
C GLY A 470 -3.37 15.48 -15.05
N GLY A 471 -3.33 15.45 -13.71
CA GLY A 471 -2.78 16.52 -12.89
C GLY A 471 -1.25 16.45 -12.80
N THR A 472 -0.57 17.58 -12.98
CA THR A 472 0.91 17.66 -12.87
C THR A 472 1.42 17.80 -11.44
N MET A 473 0.57 18.27 -10.53
CA MET A 473 0.85 18.36 -9.09
C MET A 473 -0.44 18.21 -8.31
N LEU A 474 -0.48 17.23 -7.41
CA LEU A 474 -1.66 16.89 -6.62
C LEU A 474 -1.57 17.49 -5.20
N PRO A 475 -2.72 17.68 -4.51
CA PRO A 475 -2.72 18.11 -3.12
C PRO A 475 -2.08 17.07 -2.17
N THR A 476 -1.79 15.87 -2.64
CA THR A 476 -1.07 14.82 -1.89
C THR A 476 0.34 15.25 -1.45
N LYS A 477 0.93 16.31 -2.01
CA LYS A 477 2.14 16.93 -1.45
C LYS A 477 1.98 17.35 0.02
N PHE A 478 0.76 17.77 0.40
CA PHE A 478 0.45 18.12 1.79
C PHE A 478 0.33 16.87 2.65
N MET A 479 -0.27 15.80 2.10
CA MET A 479 -0.36 14.48 2.76
C MET A 479 1.03 13.90 3.03
N GLU A 480 1.94 13.92 2.05
CA GLU A 480 3.35 13.52 2.20
C GLU A 480 4.04 14.32 3.32
N ALA A 481 3.85 15.64 3.37
CA ALA A 481 4.41 16.47 4.43
C ALA A 481 3.84 16.14 5.82
N GLN A 482 2.54 15.83 5.92
CA GLN A 482 1.93 15.37 7.17
C GLN A 482 2.53 14.03 7.62
N MET A 483 2.61 13.06 6.69
CA MET A 483 3.20 11.75 6.96
C MET A 483 4.65 11.87 7.41
N ASP A 484 5.44 12.73 6.77
CA ASP A 484 6.80 12.98 7.21
C ASP A 484 6.85 13.61 8.62
N LEU A 485 5.98 14.59 8.89
CA LEU A 485 5.93 15.27 10.18
C LEU A 485 5.57 14.34 11.35
N PHE A 486 4.54 13.50 11.22
CA PHE A 486 4.11 12.64 12.33
C PHE A 486 4.84 11.30 12.41
N GLY A 487 5.44 10.83 11.31
CA GLY A 487 5.92 9.45 11.19
C GLY A 487 7.26 9.26 10.48
N ALA A 488 7.98 10.34 10.14
CA ALA A 488 9.27 10.27 9.43
C ALA A 488 9.21 9.39 8.16
N HIS A 489 8.08 9.49 7.45
CA HIS A 489 7.80 8.71 6.26
C HIS A 489 8.70 9.10 5.07
N ALA A 490 9.40 10.23 5.15
CA ALA A 490 10.26 10.81 4.13
C ALA A 490 9.53 11.12 2.82
N TYR A 491 10.14 11.93 1.97
CA TYR A 491 9.52 12.41 0.72
C TYR A 491 10.57 12.68 -0.37
N TYR A 492 10.09 12.81 -1.62
CA TYR A 492 10.87 13.27 -2.77
C TYR A 492 10.68 14.78 -3.00
N LYS A 493 11.69 15.43 -3.59
CA LYS A 493 11.64 16.87 -3.92
C LYS A 493 11.29 17.10 -5.39
N PRO A 494 10.46 18.11 -5.69
CA PRO A 494 10.12 18.46 -7.07
C PRO A 494 11.35 18.98 -7.84
N GLY A 495 11.47 18.60 -9.10
CA GLY A 495 12.54 19.05 -10.01
C GLY A 495 13.93 18.45 -9.75
N VAL A 496 14.08 17.51 -8.81
CA VAL A 496 15.36 16.84 -8.54
C VAL A 496 15.51 15.62 -9.46
N PRO A 497 16.56 15.55 -10.31
CA PRO A 497 16.78 14.40 -11.19
C PRO A 497 16.88 13.08 -10.41
N GLY A 498 16.09 12.09 -10.82
CA GLY A 498 16.01 10.78 -10.14
C GLY A 498 14.97 10.71 -9.01
N GLU A 499 14.44 11.85 -8.56
CA GLU A 499 13.33 11.94 -7.60
C GLU A 499 12.02 12.37 -8.28
N ASP A 500 12.10 13.21 -9.30
CA ASP A 500 10.97 13.68 -10.11
C ASP A 500 11.25 13.38 -11.60
N PRO A 501 10.48 12.49 -12.26
CA PRO A 501 9.31 11.77 -11.73
C PRO A 501 9.63 10.65 -10.73
N GLY A 502 10.89 10.20 -10.68
CA GLY A 502 11.40 9.21 -9.71
C GLY A 502 10.67 7.85 -9.70
N PRO A 503 11.13 6.91 -8.86
CA PRO A 503 10.48 5.62 -8.66
C PRO A 503 9.40 5.67 -7.56
N VAL A 504 8.41 4.79 -7.64
CA VAL A 504 7.36 4.61 -6.62
C VAL A 504 7.92 3.87 -5.40
N LYS A 505 8.65 4.57 -4.51
CA LYS A 505 9.23 4.05 -3.26
C LYS A 505 9.49 5.20 -2.27
N LYS A 506 9.88 4.89 -1.03
CA LYS A 506 10.22 5.89 0.00
C LYS A 506 11.30 6.86 -0.49
N GLY A 507 11.04 8.17 -0.34
CA GLY A 507 11.97 9.24 -0.69
C GLY A 507 13.11 9.43 0.33
N PRO A 508 14.18 10.17 -0.02
CA PRO A 508 15.36 10.30 0.83
C PRO A 508 15.30 11.48 1.82
N HIS A 509 14.31 12.38 1.73
CA HIS A 509 14.27 13.61 2.54
C HIS A 509 13.32 13.47 3.73
N HIS A 510 13.74 13.92 4.91
CA HIS A 510 12.91 14.04 6.11
C HIS A 510 13.11 15.44 6.71
N TYR A 511 12.03 16.08 7.16
CA TYR A 511 12.07 17.37 7.84
C TYR A 511 11.76 17.19 9.33
N ASP A 512 12.80 17.26 10.16
CA ASP A 512 12.66 17.25 11.62
C ASP A 512 12.32 18.67 12.12
N CYS A 513 11.13 18.83 12.69
CA CYS A 513 10.63 20.11 13.19
C CYS A 513 11.29 20.57 14.50
N HIS A 514 11.95 19.67 15.24
CA HIS A 514 12.63 19.96 16.51
C HIS A 514 13.92 19.13 16.64
N PRO A 515 14.96 19.43 15.85
CA PRO A 515 16.16 18.60 15.81
C PRO A 515 16.85 18.56 17.18
N VAL A 516 17.10 17.34 17.68
CA VAL A 516 17.78 17.12 18.97
C VAL A 516 19.28 17.34 18.79
N ARG A 517 19.76 18.57 18.99
CA ARG A 517 21.18 18.92 18.75
C ARG A 517 22.09 18.78 19.96
N ILE A 518 21.53 18.93 21.16
CA ILE A 518 22.28 18.93 22.42
C ILE A 518 21.90 17.67 23.20
N ALA A 519 22.88 17.03 23.83
CA ALA A 519 22.65 15.98 24.79
C ALA A 519 23.37 16.21 26.11
N VAL A 520 22.80 15.70 27.19
CA VAL A 520 23.42 15.61 28.50
C VAL A 520 23.69 14.15 28.83
N ILE A 521 24.95 13.84 29.16
CA ILE A 521 25.33 12.54 29.72
C ILE A 521 25.64 12.72 31.20
N GLY A 522 24.83 12.14 32.08
CA GLY A 522 24.92 12.38 33.51
C GLY A 522 24.45 11.23 34.38
N GLY A 523 24.41 11.49 35.70
CA GLY A 523 23.80 10.59 36.68
C GLY A 523 22.28 10.71 36.71
N THR A 524 21.60 9.73 37.32
CA THR A 524 20.13 9.66 37.39
C THR A 524 19.48 10.88 38.05
N GLY A 525 20.20 11.59 38.93
CA GLY A 525 19.73 12.83 39.57
C GLY A 525 19.53 14.03 38.65
N LEU A 526 19.95 13.95 37.38
CA LEU A 526 19.81 15.03 36.39
C LEU A 526 18.70 14.78 35.35
N ARG A 527 17.84 13.77 35.57
CA ARG A 527 16.73 13.42 34.66
C ARG A 527 15.62 14.47 34.62
N GLU A 528 15.36 15.08 35.77
CA GLU A 528 14.34 16.12 35.93
C GLU A 528 15.07 17.46 36.07
N LEU A 529 14.99 18.27 35.02
CA LEU A 529 15.58 19.61 34.98
C LEU A 529 14.47 20.66 35.12
N PRO A 530 14.62 21.64 36.01
CA PRO A 530 13.68 22.75 36.11
C PRO A 530 13.53 23.47 34.76
N GLY A 531 12.29 23.70 34.32
CA GLY A 531 12.00 24.36 33.03
C GLY A 531 12.11 23.45 31.79
N PHE A 532 12.27 22.14 31.98
CA PHE A 532 12.28 21.13 30.92
C PHE A 532 11.11 20.16 31.09
N THR A 533 10.48 19.78 29.97
CA THR A 533 9.37 18.81 29.96
C THR A 533 9.76 17.57 29.16
N GLN A 534 9.67 16.39 29.75
CA GLN A 534 9.88 15.14 29.03
C GLN A 534 8.76 14.91 28.01
N VAL A 535 9.13 14.71 26.74
CA VAL A 535 8.19 14.47 25.64
C VAL A 535 8.33 13.09 25.00
N ALA A 536 9.49 12.44 25.14
CA ALA A 536 9.70 11.10 24.61
C ALA A 536 10.79 10.33 25.39
N SER A 537 10.80 9.01 25.20
CA SER A 537 11.85 8.10 25.67
C SER A 537 12.17 7.11 24.55
N LEU A 538 13.40 7.12 24.06
CA LEU A 538 13.82 6.39 22.87
C LEU A 538 14.65 5.17 23.25
N ASN A 539 14.24 3.99 22.76
CA ASN A 539 14.99 2.74 22.86
C ASN A 539 15.68 2.45 21.52
N ILE A 540 16.93 2.88 21.38
CA ILE A 540 17.68 2.77 20.12
C ILE A 540 18.58 1.55 20.15
N SER A 541 18.48 0.71 19.13
CA SER A 541 19.45 -0.37 18.88
C SER A 541 20.55 0.14 17.95
N THR A 542 21.81 -0.06 18.33
CA THR A 542 22.97 0.33 17.51
C THR A 542 23.76 -0.90 17.07
N PRO A 543 24.55 -0.82 15.99
CA PRO A 543 25.47 -1.89 15.60
C PRO A 543 26.51 -2.26 16.68
N TRP A 544 26.69 -1.44 17.72
CA TRP A 544 27.60 -1.66 18.85
C TRP A 544 26.88 -2.13 20.13
N GLY A 545 25.60 -2.49 20.03
CA GLY A 545 24.77 -2.92 21.16
C GLY A 545 23.78 -1.85 21.63
N THR A 546 23.22 -2.06 22.82
CA THR A 546 22.23 -1.16 23.42
C THR A 546 22.90 -0.07 24.26
N PRO A 547 22.40 1.18 24.22
CA PRO A 547 22.84 2.23 25.14
C PRO A 547 22.62 1.88 26.61
N SER A 548 23.30 2.58 27.52
CA SER A 548 23.22 2.37 28.96
C SER A 548 21.83 2.62 29.54
N SER A 549 21.02 3.46 28.89
CA SER A 549 19.62 3.69 29.22
C SER A 549 18.82 4.09 27.97
N PRO A 550 17.48 4.02 28.02
CA PRO A 550 16.65 4.78 27.09
C PRO A 550 17.08 6.26 27.08
N ILE A 551 17.04 6.89 25.91
CA ILE A 551 17.36 8.32 25.74
C ILE A 551 16.09 9.11 25.99
N THR A 552 16.10 9.96 27.01
CA THR A 552 14.96 10.83 27.32
C THR A 552 15.06 12.10 26.48
N ILE A 553 13.98 12.49 25.81
CA ILE A 553 13.90 13.77 25.09
C ILE A 553 13.14 14.77 25.94
N LEU A 554 13.80 15.89 26.22
CA LEU A 554 13.28 17.00 27.01
C LEU A 554 13.08 18.22 26.11
N HIS A 555 11.93 18.89 26.22
CA HIS A 555 11.67 20.18 25.61
C HIS A 555 11.93 21.31 26.60
N HIS A 556 12.60 22.34 26.13
CA HIS A 556 12.84 23.58 26.87
C HIS A 556 12.51 24.78 26.00
N ASN A 557 11.82 25.75 26.59
CA ASN A 557 11.56 27.04 25.95
C ASN A 557 12.72 27.97 26.27
N CYS A 558 13.59 28.19 25.28
CA CYS A 558 14.79 29.02 25.43
C CYS A 558 14.41 30.47 25.76
N SER A 559 15.00 31.02 26.81
CA SER A 559 14.71 32.38 27.31
C SER A 559 15.20 33.48 26.37
N HIS A 560 16.17 33.16 25.51
CA HIS A 560 16.79 34.12 24.59
C HIS A 560 16.00 34.36 23.30
N ASN A 561 15.26 33.36 22.81
CA ASN A 561 14.57 33.42 21.50
C ASN A 561 13.11 32.91 21.53
N ASN A 562 12.60 32.46 22.68
CA ASN A 562 11.26 31.88 22.86
C ASN A 562 10.97 30.66 21.96
N GLN A 563 12.00 29.97 21.47
CA GLN A 563 11.84 28.74 20.69
C GLN A 563 11.90 27.51 21.61
N THR A 564 11.10 26.50 21.29
CA THR A 564 11.19 25.19 21.92
C THR A 564 12.36 24.41 21.33
N VAL A 565 13.32 24.04 22.18
CA VAL A 565 14.49 23.24 21.83
C VAL A 565 14.39 21.86 22.47
N ALA A 566 14.74 20.83 21.71
CA ALA A 566 14.80 19.45 22.18
C ALA A 566 16.22 19.08 22.63
N VAL A 567 16.34 18.53 23.84
CA VAL A 567 17.60 18.09 24.45
C VAL A 567 17.49 16.61 24.81
N ALA A 568 18.49 15.82 24.42
CA ALA A 568 18.58 14.42 24.80
C ALA A 568 19.24 14.26 26.18
N PHE A 569 18.78 13.29 26.96
CA PHE A 569 19.39 12.91 28.23
C PHE A 569 19.69 11.41 28.25
N LEU A 570 20.92 11.05 28.62
CA LEU A 570 21.37 9.66 28.73
C LEU A 570 22.02 9.43 30.10
N SER A 571 21.59 8.37 30.80
CA SER A 571 22.15 7.99 32.10
C SER A 571 23.36 7.08 31.91
N ARG A 572 24.56 7.56 32.23
CA ARG A 572 25.82 6.86 31.93
C ARG A 572 25.91 5.46 32.54
N HIS A 573 25.51 5.33 33.80
CA HIS A 573 25.57 4.08 34.57
C HIS A 573 24.23 3.32 34.58
N GLY A 574 23.32 3.64 33.67
CA GLY A 574 21.98 3.07 33.59
C GLY A 574 20.95 3.73 34.52
N LEU A 575 19.68 3.31 34.38
CA LEU A 575 18.53 3.86 35.11
C LEU A 575 18.65 3.78 36.63
N HIS A 576 19.33 2.74 37.12
CA HIS A 576 19.43 2.40 38.53
C HIS A 576 20.89 2.41 39.00
N HIS A 577 21.79 3.04 38.25
CA HIS A 577 23.23 3.02 38.52
C HIS A 577 23.81 1.60 38.56
N GLN A 578 23.29 0.70 37.72
CA GLN A 578 23.64 -0.72 37.74
C GLN A 578 24.86 -1.10 36.88
N ILE A 579 25.41 -0.17 36.09
CA ILE A 579 26.52 -0.43 35.15
C ILE A 579 27.82 0.12 35.74
N ALA A 580 28.84 -0.73 35.94
CA ALA A 580 30.14 -0.29 36.44
C ALA A 580 30.89 0.57 35.40
N PRO A 581 31.85 1.43 35.80
CA PRO A 581 32.56 2.30 34.86
C PRO A 581 33.21 1.61 33.64
N HIS A 582 33.78 0.41 33.82
CA HIS A 582 34.38 -0.36 32.74
C HIS A 582 33.36 -1.10 31.84
N GLU A 583 32.11 -1.22 32.29
CA GLU A 583 31.02 -1.88 31.55
C GLU A 583 30.18 -0.89 30.73
N VAL A 584 30.41 0.42 30.87
CA VAL A 584 29.65 1.45 30.16
C VAL A 584 29.76 1.24 28.65
N PRO A 585 28.64 1.04 27.92
CA PRO A 585 28.64 0.77 26.49
C PRO A 585 28.82 2.07 25.68
N ALA A 586 29.99 2.71 25.83
CA ALA A 586 30.24 4.06 25.32
C ALA A 586 30.02 4.20 23.81
N ARG A 587 30.36 3.17 23.01
CA ARG A 587 30.10 3.16 21.56
C ARG A 587 28.61 3.22 21.24
N ALA A 588 27.79 2.41 21.91
CA ALA A 588 26.35 2.42 21.73
C ALA A 588 25.74 3.75 22.18
N ASN A 589 26.21 4.30 23.30
CA ASN A 589 25.74 5.61 23.80
C ASN A 589 25.97 6.73 22.78
N ILE A 590 27.22 6.89 22.32
CA ILE A 590 27.57 7.97 21.39
C ILE A 590 26.94 7.74 20.01
N ALA A 591 26.91 6.51 19.51
CA ALA A 591 26.27 6.18 18.25
C ALA A 591 24.76 6.48 18.28
N ALA A 592 24.07 6.10 19.36
CA ALA A 592 22.64 6.38 19.52
C ALA A 592 22.36 7.89 19.56
N LEU A 593 23.12 8.66 20.35
CA LEU A 593 23.00 10.12 20.38
C LEU A 593 23.27 10.75 19.00
N ARG A 594 24.31 10.30 18.29
CA ARG A 594 24.61 10.77 16.94
C ARG A 594 23.45 10.52 15.98
N SER A 595 22.82 9.34 16.05
CA SER A 595 21.75 8.92 15.16
C SER A 595 20.48 9.77 15.26
N ILE A 596 20.21 10.37 16.43
CA ILE A 596 19.07 11.28 16.64
C ILE A 596 19.42 12.75 16.39
N GLY A 597 20.59 13.03 15.80
CA GLY A 597 20.97 14.39 15.38
C GLY A 597 21.84 15.18 16.36
N VAL A 598 22.25 14.58 17.49
CA VAL A 598 23.10 15.25 18.50
C VAL A 598 24.45 15.59 17.90
N ARG A 599 24.90 16.82 18.16
CA ARG A 599 26.18 17.39 17.74
C ARG A 599 26.97 18.00 18.89
N THR A 600 26.33 18.26 20.03
CA THR A 600 27.00 18.76 21.24
C THR A 600 26.59 17.95 22.45
N ILE A 601 27.57 17.55 23.26
CA ILE A 601 27.37 16.81 24.52
C ILE A 601 27.93 17.60 25.70
N ILE A 602 27.10 17.79 26.72
CA ILE A 602 27.51 18.22 28.06
C ILE A 602 27.50 17.00 28.98
N ALA A 603 28.68 16.59 29.43
CA ALA A 603 28.85 15.43 30.29
C ALA A 603 29.10 15.84 31.74
N PHE A 604 28.45 15.20 32.70
CA PHE A 604 28.74 15.40 34.13
C PHE A 604 29.47 14.20 34.71
N SER A 605 30.44 14.44 35.60
CA SER A 605 31.11 13.38 36.35
C SER A 605 31.37 13.82 37.79
N ALA A 606 31.08 12.94 38.75
CA ALA A 606 31.70 13.04 40.07
C ALA A 606 33.19 12.71 39.93
N VAL A 607 34.05 13.44 40.66
CA VAL A 607 35.50 13.30 40.61
C VAL A 607 36.12 13.44 42.00
N GLY A 608 37.23 12.74 42.22
CA GLY A 608 38.14 13.03 43.33
C GLY A 608 39.06 14.19 42.96
N SER A 609 39.32 15.08 43.91
CA SER A 609 40.27 16.17 43.74
C SER A 609 41.70 15.70 43.97
N LEU A 610 42.59 16.01 43.03
CA LEU A 610 44.02 15.78 43.16
C LEU A 610 44.77 17.06 43.57
N GLN A 611 44.08 18.16 43.91
CA GLN A 611 44.71 19.42 44.30
C GLN A 611 44.01 20.02 45.53
N GLU A 612 44.75 20.72 46.38
CA GLU A 612 44.21 21.20 47.66
C GLU A 612 43.21 22.36 47.46
N GLU A 613 43.44 23.18 46.44
CA GLU A 613 42.63 24.32 46.07
C GLU A 613 41.26 23.94 45.46
N ILE A 614 41.12 22.72 44.94
CA ILE A 614 39.85 22.20 44.40
C ILE A 614 39.14 21.43 45.52
N LYS A 615 38.23 22.10 46.23
CA LYS A 615 37.60 21.57 47.43
C LYS A 615 36.41 20.67 47.06
N PRO A 616 36.01 19.72 47.92
CA PRO A 616 34.73 19.03 47.76
C PRO A 616 33.59 20.04 47.61
N ARG A 617 32.72 19.79 46.63
CA ARG A 617 31.63 20.65 46.11
C ARG A 617 32.03 21.69 45.06
N ASP A 618 33.32 21.89 44.79
CA ASP A 618 33.75 22.72 43.67
C ASP A 618 33.47 22.03 42.33
N PHE A 619 33.38 22.85 41.28
CA PHE A 619 33.20 22.43 39.91
C PHE A 619 34.48 22.70 39.11
N VAL A 620 34.84 21.82 38.19
CA VAL A 620 36.03 21.98 37.33
C VAL A 620 35.62 21.77 35.88
N ILE A 621 36.06 22.66 35.00
CA ILE A 621 35.89 22.54 33.55
C ILE A 621 37.21 22.06 32.96
N PRO A 622 37.44 20.74 32.81
CA PRO A 622 38.69 20.24 32.28
C PRO A 622 38.86 20.60 30.80
N ASP A 623 40.12 20.85 30.44
CA ASP A 623 40.57 21.12 29.08
C ASP A 623 41.52 20.04 28.55
N GLN A 624 42.07 19.20 29.44
CA GLN A 624 42.95 18.08 29.08
C GLN A 624 42.60 16.81 29.86
N VAL A 625 42.95 15.64 29.32
CA VAL A 625 42.74 14.34 29.99
C VAL A 625 43.93 13.39 29.83
N ILE A 626 44.28 12.71 30.92
CA ILE A 626 45.24 11.61 30.96
C ILE A 626 44.48 10.29 31.00
N ASP A 627 44.77 9.41 30.04
CA ASP A 627 44.09 8.13 29.85
C ASP A 627 44.84 6.97 30.52
N ARG A 628 44.25 6.40 31.57
CA ARG A 628 44.72 5.19 32.26
C ARG A 628 43.79 3.99 32.07
N THR A 629 42.88 4.00 31.08
CA THR A 629 41.88 2.95 30.83
C THR A 629 42.25 2.00 29.67
N LYS A 630 43.54 1.70 29.51
CA LYS A 630 44.04 0.94 28.36
C LYS A 630 43.71 -0.56 28.45
N GLY A 631 43.13 -1.11 27.37
CA GLY A 631 43.11 -2.55 27.08
C GLY A 631 41.79 -3.29 27.33
N ILE A 632 40.82 -2.68 28.02
CA ILE A 632 39.53 -3.34 28.35
C ILE A 632 38.38 -2.71 27.55
N ARG A 633 38.33 -1.38 27.52
CA ARG A 633 37.19 -0.63 26.97
C ARG A 633 37.33 -0.44 25.45
N PRO A 634 36.30 -0.77 24.65
CA PRO A 634 36.31 -0.43 23.23
C PRO A 634 36.30 1.08 23.02
N PHE A 635 37.28 1.60 22.29
CA PHE A 635 37.57 3.05 22.26
C PHE A 635 37.46 3.71 20.88
N THR A 636 37.07 2.97 19.85
CA THR A 636 36.94 3.49 18.48
C THR A 636 35.74 2.89 17.73
N PHE A 637 35.18 3.66 16.80
CA PHE A 637 34.25 3.23 15.77
C PHE A 637 34.97 2.70 14.51
N PHE A 638 36.23 3.07 14.30
CA PHE A 638 37.02 2.73 13.13
C PHE A 638 37.89 1.48 13.39
N GLU A 639 37.24 0.32 13.32
CA GLU A 639 37.87 -0.99 13.43
C GLU A 639 37.24 -2.01 12.47
N GLY A 640 37.81 -3.23 12.39
CA GLY A 640 37.18 -4.33 11.66
C GLY A 640 37.13 -4.18 10.14
N GLY A 641 38.10 -3.44 9.57
CA GLY A 641 38.21 -3.22 8.12
C GLY A 641 38.17 -1.75 7.69
N VAL A 642 38.03 -0.82 8.64
CA VAL A 642 38.10 0.64 8.40
C VAL A 642 39.07 1.25 9.40
N VAL A 643 39.99 2.08 8.91
CA VAL A 643 40.96 2.81 9.74
C VAL A 643 40.81 4.30 9.48
N ALA A 644 40.69 5.06 10.57
CA ALA A 644 40.76 6.52 10.54
C ALA A 644 41.66 7.03 11.67
N HIS A 645 42.45 8.07 11.37
CA HIS A 645 43.28 8.78 12.33
C HIS A 645 42.63 10.13 12.64
N VAL A 646 41.88 10.18 13.74
CA VAL A 646 41.16 11.40 14.16
C VAL A 646 42.00 12.19 15.18
N PRO A 647 42.25 13.50 14.95
CA PRO A 647 42.97 14.34 15.91
C PRO A 647 42.25 14.43 17.26
N PHE A 648 42.99 14.28 18.35
CA PHE A 648 42.45 14.29 19.72
C PHE A 648 43.33 15.09 20.72
N GLY A 649 44.13 16.03 20.22
CA GLY A 649 45.03 16.84 21.06
C GLY A 649 44.30 17.72 22.07
N ASP A 650 43.06 18.12 21.74
CA ASP A 650 42.15 18.86 22.62
C ASP A 650 40.87 18.02 22.84
N PRO A 651 40.82 17.26 23.95
CA PRO A 651 39.73 16.31 24.22
C PRO A 651 38.37 16.96 24.49
N PHE A 652 38.39 18.20 24.98
CA PHE A 652 37.20 18.97 25.33
C PHE A 652 37.06 20.20 24.43
N ASP A 653 35.82 20.60 24.15
CA ASP A 653 35.53 21.67 23.22
C ASP A 653 35.64 23.07 23.84
N GLU A 654 36.64 23.85 23.44
CA GLU A 654 36.91 25.18 24.01
C GLU A 654 35.76 26.18 23.77
N GLY A 655 35.00 26.05 22.66
CA GLY A 655 33.85 26.91 22.39
C GLY A 655 32.73 26.64 23.40
N VAL A 656 32.41 25.36 23.60
CA VAL A 656 31.42 24.93 24.60
C VAL A 656 31.91 25.26 26.02
N ALA A 657 33.20 25.05 26.32
CA ALA A 657 33.80 25.39 27.62
C ALA A 657 33.64 26.87 27.98
N LYS A 658 33.77 27.79 27.01
CA LYS A 658 33.54 29.23 27.22
C LYS A 658 32.10 29.52 27.62
N VAL A 659 31.14 28.89 26.96
CA VAL A 659 29.72 29.00 27.31
C VAL A 659 29.48 28.48 28.73
N VAL A 660 29.99 27.29 29.03
CA VAL A 660 29.87 26.68 30.36
C VAL A 660 30.44 27.58 31.46
N ARG A 661 31.63 28.16 31.25
CA ARG A 661 32.27 29.08 32.20
C ARG A 661 31.46 30.36 32.40
N ALA A 662 30.90 30.93 31.33
CA ALA A 662 30.06 32.13 31.41
C ALA A 662 28.80 31.89 32.28
N CYS A 663 28.27 30.65 32.27
CA CYS A 663 27.14 30.25 33.11
C CYS A 663 27.51 30.00 34.59
N GLY A 664 28.78 30.09 34.99
CA GLY A 664 29.22 29.78 36.37
C GLY A 664 28.55 30.62 37.47
N HIS A 665 28.01 31.79 37.10
CA HIS A 665 27.23 32.65 37.99
C HIS A 665 25.94 32.01 38.52
N SER A 666 25.47 30.90 37.92
CA SER A 666 24.29 30.18 38.37
C SER A 666 24.55 29.16 39.49
N LEU A 667 25.81 29.00 39.93
CA LEU A 667 26.16 28.13 41.06
C LEU A 667 25.81 28.85 42.39
N GLU A 668 25.12 28.15 43.28
CA GLU A 668 24.68 28.71 44.58
C GLU A 668 25.42 28.06 45.76
N GLY A 669 25.53 28.76 46.89
CA GLY A 669 26.11 28.26 48.14
C GLY A 669 27.44 28.93 48.53
N GLU A 670 27.65 29.15 49.83
CA GLU A 670 28.85 29.81 50.35
C GLU A 670 30.11 28.98 50.05
N GLY A 671 31.05 29.59 49.31
CA GLY A 671 32.39 29.06 49.08
C GLY A 671 32.53 28.01 47.98
N VAL A 672 31.51 27.78 47.13
CA VAL A 672 31.60 26.94 45.93
C VAL A 672 32.35 27.71 44.82
N VAL A 673 33.38 27.09 44.25
CA VAL A 673 34.20 27.70 43.18
C VAL A 673 34.08 26.90 41.88
N LEU A 674 33.96 27.62 40.76
CA LEU A 674 34.14 27.05 39.42
C LEU A 674 35.59 27.28 38.96
N HIS A 675 36.31 26.19 38.75
CA HIS A 675 37.69 26.21 38.24
C HIS A 675 37.67 26.10 36.71
N ASP A 676 38.23 27.11 36.05
CA ASP A 676 38.10 27.32 34.59
C ASP A 676 38.84 26.30 33.71
N ARG A 677 39.84 25.62 34.27
CA ARG A 677 40.71 24.65 33.58
C ARG A 677 41.17 23.55 34.54
N GLY A 678 41.61 22.43 33.99
CA GLY A 678 42.14 21.33 34.77
C GLY A 678 42.47 20.10 33.93
N THR A 679 43.48 19.35 34.35
CA THR A 679 43.81 18.07 33.72
C THR A 679 43.10 16.93 34.45
N LEU A 680 42.15 16.30 33.78
CA LEU A 680 41.43 15.14 34.30
C LEU A 680 42.27 13.87 34.15
N VAL A 681 42.35 13.04 35.18
CA VAL A 681 42.89 11.67 35.08
C VAL A 681 41.71 10.72 34.98
N CYS A 682 41.64 9.91 33.92
CA CYS A 682 40.63 8.86 33.79
C CYS A 682 41.28 7.51 34.08
N MET A 683 40.97 6.90 35.22
CA MET A 683 41.48 5.58 35.64
C MET A 683 40.45 4.47 35.46
N GLU A 684 40.90 3.21 35.56
CA GLU A 684 39.96 2.09 35.60
C GLU A 684 39.26 1.99 36.96
N GLY A 685 37.95 1.79 36.90
CA GLY A 685 37.10 1.52 38.06
C GLY A 685 36.70 0.03 38.14
N PRO A 686 36.04 -0.40 39.23
CA PRO A 686 35.31 0.45 40.18
C PRO A 686 36.07 0.84 41.46
N GLN A 687 37.28 0.32 41.69
CA GLN A 687 38.03 0.66 42.90
C GLN A 687 38.54 2.12 42.86
N PHE A 688 38.55 2.77 44.01
CA PHE A 688 39.25 4.05 44.18
C PHE A 688 40.77 3.87 44.11
N SER A 689 41.48 4.96 43.86
CA SER A 689 42.94 5.00 43.82
C SER A 689 43.55 4.47 45.11
N THR A 690 44.69 3.78 45.00
CA THR A 690 45.62 3.70 46.13
C THR A 690 46.24 5.08 46.39
N ARG A 691 46.69 5.35 47.63
CA ARG A 691 47.39 6.61 47.93
C ARG A 691 48.63 6.84 47.04
N ALA A 692 49.31 5.76 46.65
CA ALA A 692 50.46 5.82 45.76
C ALA A 692 50.08 6.29 44.36
N GLU A 693 48.96 5.80 43.83
CA GLU A 693 48.40 6.27 42.56
C GLU A 693 47.98 7.73 42.64
N SER A 694 47.27 8.15 43.70
CA SER A 694 46.91 9.56 43.90
C SER A 694 48.14 10.46 43.90
N LYS A 695 49.19 10.11 44.66
CA LYS A 695 50.46 10.87 44.72
C LYS A 695 51.19 10.87 43.36
N LEU A 696 51.14 9.77 42.61
CA LEU A 696 51.69 9.69 41.24
C LEU A 696 50.94 10.63 40.28
N TYR A 697 49.62 10.58 40.24
CA TYR A 697 48.80 11.40 39.35
C TYR A 697 48.94 12.89 39.64
N ARG A 698 49.09 13.25 40.92
CA ARG A 698 49.47 14.60 41.33
C ARG A 698 50.81 15.04 40.74
N SER A 699 51.83 14.16 40.80
CA SER A 699 53.15 14.47 40.23
C SER A 699 53.13 14.67 38.71
N TRP A 700 52.10 14.15 38.03
CA TRP A 700 51.87 14.35 36.59
C TRP A 700 51.08 15.62 36.27
N GLY A 701 50.69 16.41 37.27
CA GLY A 701 49.88 17.62 37.10
C GLY A 701 48.38 17.34 36.98
N GLY A 702 47.89 16.15 37.38
CA GLY A 702 46.46 15.88 37.43
C GLY A 702 45.75 16.81 38.41
N SER A 703 44.64 17.42 37.97
CA SER A 703 43.81 18.31 38.79
C SER A 703 42.69 17.54 39.50
N VAL A 704 42.04 16.63 38.77
CA VAL A 704 40.92 15.81 39.24
C VAL A 704 41.01 14.41 38.65
N ILE A 705 40.35 13.43 39.26
CA ILE A 705 40.36 12.03 38.82
C ILE A 705 38.95 11.43 38.74
N ASN A 706 38.68 10.67 37.68
CA ASN A 706 37.42 9.94 37.49
C ASN A 706 37.64 8.59 36.81
N MET A 707 36.54 7.88 36.54
CA MET A 707 36.57 6.54 35.93
C MET A 707 35.79 6.44 34.61
N SER A 708 35.25 7.54 34.08
CA SER A 708 34.19 7.47 33.05
C SER A 708 34.36 8.44 31.86
N CYS A 709 35.36 9.33 31.86
CA CYS A 709 35.55 10.29 30.75
C CYS A 709 36.02 9.62 29.45
N LEU A 710 36.85 8.58 29.57
CA LEU A 710 37.34 7.81 28.43
C LEU A 710 36.77 6.39 28.46
N PRO A 711 36.29 5.86 27.32
CA PRO A 711 36.48 6.37 25.94
C PRO A 711 35.43 7.36 25.41
N GLU A 712 34.49 7.85 26.25
CA GLU A 712 33.37 8.73 25.83
C GLU A 712 33.82 9.94 24.98
N ALA A 713 34.82 10.70 25.42
CA ALA A 713 35.32 11.88 24.69
C ALA A 713 35.96 11.53 23.33
N LYS A 714 36.68 10.40 23.24
CA LYS A 714 37.29 9.94 21.97
C LYS A 714 36.23 9.59 20.94
N LEU A 715 35.22 8.83 21.38
CA LEU A 715 34.12 8.42 20.52
C LEU A 715 33.27 9.63 20.09
N ALA A 716 33.06 10.62 20.97
CA ALA A 716 32.40 11.86 20.59
C ALA A 716 33.18 12.58 19.47
N ARG A 717 34.52 12.69 19.60
CA ARG A 717 35.36 13.28 18.55
C ARG A 717 35.27 12.49 17.23
N GLU A 718 35.32 11.16 17.28
CA GLU A 718 35.17 10.30 16.10
C GLU A 718 33.78 10.39 15.47
N ALA A 719 32.73 10.71 16.23
CA ALA A 719 31.39 10.97 15.73
C ALA A 719 31.16 12.41 15.27
N GLU A 720 32.22 13.25 15.26
CA GLU A 720 32.17 14.69 14.99
C GLU A 720 31.23 15.45 15.93
N ILE A 721 31.24 15.11 17.21
CA ILE A 721 30.44 15.74 18.26
C ILE A 721 31.33 16.61 19.14
N ALA A 722 30.92 17.87 19.37
CA ALA A 722 31.54 18.74 20.37
C ALA A 722 31.24 18.19 21.77
N TYR A 723 32.27 18.00 22.59
CA TYR A 723 32.14 17.34 23.88
C TYR A 723 32.77 18.20 24.98
N GLN A 724 32.03 18.52 26.03
CA GLN A 724 32.56 19.19 27.21
C GLN A 724 32.13 18.43 28.47
N MET A 725 33.09 18.15 29.36
CA MET A 725 32.79 17.59 30.69
C MET A 725 32.74 18.70 31.74
N ILE A 726 31.87 18.52 32.72
CA ILE A 726 31.75 19.28 33.94
C ILE A 726 32.02 18.31 35.10
N CYS A 727 33.11 18.55 35.82
CA CYS A 727 33.56 17.71 36.91
C CYS A 727 33.09 18.29 38.24
N MET A 728 32.50 17.45 39.10
CA MET A 728 32.02 17.83 40.43
C MET A 728 32.90 17.16 41.48
N SER A 729 33.69 17.94 42.20
CA SER A 729 34.58 17.43 43.24
C SER A 729 33.74 16.86 44.40
N THR A 730 33.95 15.61 44.77
CA THR A 730 33.23 14.95 45.88
C THR A 730 34.10 14.72 47.11
N ASP A 731 35.41 14.66 46.93
CA ASP A 731 36.40 14.28 47.94
C ASP A 731 37.81 14.69 47.44
N TYR A 732 38.84 14.50 48.26
CA TYR A 732 40.25 14.75 47.87
C TYR A 732 40.97 13.48 47.39
N ASP A 733 40.26 12.52 46.81
CA ASP A 733 40.80 11.19 46.51
C ASP A 733 41.54 10.62 47.75
N CYS A 734 42.55 9.77 47.57
CA CYS A 734 43.20 9.09 48.70
C CYS A 734 44.49 9.77 49.21
N TRP A 735 44.88 10.93 48.68
CA TRP A 735 46.17 11.57 49.02
C TRP A 735 46.16 12.42 50.30
N HIS A 736 44.99 12.92 50.71
CA HIS A 736 44.89 13.91 51.79
C HIS A 736 44.87 13.23 53.17
N GLU A 737 45.95 13.40 53.94
CA GLU A 737 46.20 12.66 55.20
C GLU A 737 45.35 13.18 56.39
N ALA A 738 44.78 14.38 56.31
CA ALA A 738 43.98 14.99 57.37
C ALA A 738 42.45 14.74 57.25
N THR A 739 42.02 14.00 56.22
CA THR A 739 40.61 13.59 56.03
C THR A 739 40.50 12.08 56.18
N ALA A 740 39.35 11.60 56.69
CA ALA A 740 39.07 10.17 56.71
C ALA A 740 39.16 9.58 55.30
N ASP A 741 39.51 8.29 55.19
CA ASP A 741 39.58 7.59 53.91
C ASP A 741 38.28 7.74 53.12
N VAL A 742 38.38 7.80 51.78
CA VAL A 742 37.20 8.00 50.92
C VAL A 742 36.23 6.85 51.08
N THR A 743 35.00 7.16 51.51
CA THR A 743 33.90 6.20 51.62
C THR A 743 32.78 6.55 50.64
N VAL A 744 32.00 5.54 50.26
CA VAL A 744 30.79 5.74 49.43
C VAL A 744 29.82 6.70 50.10
N GLU A 745 29.69 6.66 51.43
CA GLU A 745 28.82 7.56 52.19
C GLU A 745 29.22 9.04 52.05
N MET A 746 30.52 9.35 52.15
CA MET A 746 31.05 10.70 51.96
C MET A 746 30.77 11.22 50.54
N VAL A 747 31.05 10.40 49.54
CA VAL A 747 30.79 10.72 48.13
C VAL A 747 29.31 10.98 47.90
N MET A 748 28.43 10.10 48.39
CA MET A 748 26.98 10.24 48.21
C MET A 748 26.41 11.46 48.93
N GLY A 749 26.94 11.82 50.11
CA GLY A 749 26.56 13.02 50.85
C GLY A 749 26.85 14.31 50.07
N ASN A 750 28.08 14.46 49.57
CA ASN A 750 28.47 15.61 48.76
C ASN A 750 27.79 15.63 47.39
N MET A 751 27.57 14.46 46.78
CA MET A 751 26.81 14.35 45.53
C MET A 751 25.37 14.85 45.67
N LYS A 752 24.70 14.58 46.79
CA LYS A 752 23.33 15.08 47.02
C LYS A 752 23.28 16.60 47.10
N ALA A 753 24.26 17.23 47.75
CA ALA A 753 24.39 18.68 47.80
C ALA A 753 24.75 19.28 46.42
N ASN A 754 25.64 18.62 45.68
CA ASN A 754 26.04 19.05 44.33
C ASN A 754 24.93 18.86 43.29
N ALA A 755 24.00 17.93 43.50
CA ALA A 755 22.97 17.59 42.52
C ALA A 755 22.03 18.77 42.21
N GLU A 756 21.61 19.55 43.22
CA GLU A 756 20.74 20.71 42.99
C GLU A 756 21.48 21.83 42.26
N ASN A 757 22.72 22.14 42.66
CA ASN A 757 23.58 23.07 41.92
C ASN A 757 23.84 22.61 40.48
N ALA A 758 24.05 21.31 40.27
CA ALA A 758 24.27 20.76 38.95
C ALA A 758 23.01 20.89 38.06
N LYS A 759 21.80 20.75 38.62
CA LYS A 759 20.54 20.99 37.88
C LYS A 759 20.40 22.46 37.47
N HIS A 760 20.61 23.40 38.39
CA HIS A 760 20.54 24.83 38.07
C HIS A 760 21.59 25.21 37.01
N PHE A 761 22.81 24.72 37.19
CA PHE A 761 23.91 25.01 36.28
C PHE A 761 23.70 24.41 34.89
N VAL A 762 23.27 23.15 34.78
CA VAL A 762 22.99 22.57 33.45
C VAL A 762 21.80 23.24 32.79
N THR A 763 20.75 23.63 33.53
CA THR A 763 19.64 24.42 32.97
C THR A 763 20.14 25.73 32.35
N ALA A 764 20.98 26.49 33.08
CA ALA A 764 21.54 27.74 32.57
C ALA A 764 22.46 27.54 31.34
N VAL A 765 23.28 26.48 31.36
CA VAL A 765 24.14 26.11 30.22
C VAL A 765 23.32 25.73 28.99
N LEU A 766 22.29 24.90 29.16
CA LEU A 766 21.44 24.45 28.06
C LEU A 766 20.63 25.60 27.45
N ASP A 767 20.12 26.52 28.27
CA ASP A 767 19.41 27.73 27.82
C ASP A 767 20.34 28.65 27.02
N GLU A 768 21.54 28.92 27.52
CA GLU A 768 22.53 29.74 26.83
C GLU A 768 23.04 29.08 25.52
N LEU A 769 23.27 27.75 25.52
CA LEU A 769 23.60 27.01 24.30
C LEU A 769 22.46 27.05 23.27
N ALA A 770 21.20 27.06 23.71
CA ALA A 770 20.02 27.15 22.86
C ALA A 770 19.81 28.53 22.21
N SER A 771 20.62 29.54 22.55
CA SER A 771 20.55 30.87 21.95
C SER A 771 21.09 30.91 20.51
N ASP A 772 20.54 31.81 19.68
CA ASP A 772 20.88 31.91 18.25
C ASP A 772 22.38 32.16 17.99
N LYS A 773 23.04 32.92 18.88
CA LYS A 773 24.49 33.21 18.80
C LYS A 773 25.37 31.96 18.88
N ASN A 774 24.87 30.89 19.51
CA ASN A 774 25.59 29.63 19.69
C ASN A 774 25.16 28.54 18.68
N SER A 775 24.29 28.86 17.71
CA SER A 775 23.73 27.88 16.77
C SER A 775 24.80 27.11 15.97
N GLU A 776 25.85 27.78 15.49
CA GLU A 776 26.95 27.12 14.78
C GLU A 776 27.79 26.21 15.69
N LEU A 777 27.98 26.64 16.94
CA LEU A 777 28.70 25.89 17.97
C LEU A 777 27.95 24.61 18.34
N VAL A 778 26.63 24.72 18.58
CA VAL A 778 25.77 23.58 18.93
C VAL A 778 25.69 22.55 17.81
N GLN A 779 25.74 22.99 16.54
CA GLN A 779 25.82 22.11 15.38
C GLN A 779 27.21 21.50 15.18
N ALA A 780 28.20 21.94 15.96
CA ALA A 780 29.59 21.50 15.90
C ALA A 780 30.16 21.63 14.48
N LYS A 781 29.91 22.77 13.81
CA LYS A 781 30.36 23.02 12.43
C LYS A 781 31.89 22.98 12.29
N HIS A 782 32.63 23.35 13.34
CA HIS A 782 34.10 23.36 13.33
C HIS A 782 34.73 21.96 13.34
N VAL A 783 33.97 20.91 13.64
CA VAL A 783 34.41 19.50 13.57
C VAL A 783 33.71 18.70 12.48
N GLU A 784 32.72 19.30 11.82
CA GLU A 784 32.03 18.71 10.67
C GLU A 784 33.02 18.45 9.53
N GLY A 785 32.98 17.25 8.95
CA GLY A 785 33.91 16.91 7.88
C GLY A 785 35.26 16.39 8.36
N SER A 786 35.61 16.52 9.64
CA SER A 786 36.95 16.23 10.15
C SER A 786 37.34 14.75 9.98
N VAL A 787 36.37 13.84 10.01
CA VAL A 787 36.62 12.40 9.84
C VAL A 787 36.96 12.04 8.40
N LYS A 788 36.41 12.75 7.39
CA LYS A 788 36.71 12.48 5.97
C LYS A 788 38.20 12.54 5.69
N PHE A 789 38.89 13.51 6.29
CA PHE A 789 40.32 13.71 6.12
C PHE A 789 41.18 12.77 6.98
N GLY A 790 40.59 12.13 7.99
CA GLY A 790 41.27 11.14 8.82
C GLY A 790 41.23 9.71 8.25
N LEU A 791 40.34 9.44 7.29
CA LEU A 791 40.14 8.10 6.74
C LEU A 791 41.36 7.63 5.93
N SER A 792 41.94 6.50 6.33
CA SER A 792 43.11 5.91 5.67
C SER A 792 42.75 4.74 4.75
N THR A 793 41.70 3.98 5.09
CA THR A 793 41.25 2.85 4.26
C THR A 793 40.26 3.31 3.18
N ALA A 794 40.59 3.08 1.90
CA ALA A 794 39.69 3.36 0.78
C ALA A 794 38.35 2.59 0.90
N GLN A 795 37.24 3.24 0.57
CA GLN A 795 35.89 2.69 0.74
C GLN A 795 35.61 1.40 -0.03
N THR A 796 36.29 1.21 -1.17
CA THR A 796 36.23 -0.02 -1.97
C THR A 796 36.76 -1.23 -1.22
N ASN A 797 37.60 -1.01 -0.20
CA ASN A 797 38.25 -2.05 0.60
C ASN A 797 37.60 -2.24 1.98
N TRP A 798 36.49 -1.56 2.27
CA TRP A 798 35.76 -1.76 3.51
C TRP A 798 35.07 -3.12 3.52
N SER A 799 35.10 -3.82 4.66
CA SER A 799 34.29 -5.03 4.84
C SER A 799 32.79 -4.68 4.79
N PRO A 800 31.92 -5.64 4.41
CA PRO A 800 30.46 -5.43 4.42
C PRO A 800 29.94 -4.93 5.76
N GLU A 801 30.42 -5.51 6.86
CA GLU A 801 29.99 -5.16 8.22
C GLU A 801 30.47 -3.76 8.61
N ALA A 802 31.68 -3.38 8.22
CA ALA A 802 32.18 -2.03 8.49
C ALA A 802 31.44 -0.99 7.66
N ARG A 803 31.08 -1.30 6.40
CA ARG A 803 30.26 -0.42 5.57
C ARG A 803 28.88 -0.22 6.16
N GLU A 804 28.24 -1.27 6.68
CA GLU A 804 26.96 -1.17 7.37
C GLU A 804 27.06 -0.28 8.61
N ARG A 805 28.07 -0.50 9.47
CA ARG A 805 28.32 0.33 10.67
C ARG A 805 28.58 1.80 10.33
N MET A 806 29.41 2.05 9.31
CA MET A 806 29.74 3.41 8.89
C MET A 806 28.54 4.11 8.24
N ASN A 807 27.75 3.41 7.43
CA ASN A 807 26.52 3.98 6.87
C ASN A 807 25.45 4.19 7.95
N TRP A 808 25.44 3.39 9.01
CA TRP A 808 24.56 3.62 10.15
C TRP A 808 24.95 4.87 10.95
N LEU A 809 26.25 5.03 11.26
CA LEU A 809 26.75 6.17 12.04
C LEU A 809 26.81 7.47 11.23
N PHE A 810 27.05 7.36 9.92
CA PHE A 810 27.16 8.47 8.97
C PHE A 810 26.36 8.21 7.68
N PRO A 811 25.00 8.24 7.73
CA PRO A 811 24.16 7.94 6.57
C PRO A 811 24.45 8.86 5.38
N GLY A 812 24.80 8.28 4.23
CA GLY A 812 25.06 9.02 2.99
C GLY A 812 26.31 9.92 2.99
N TYR A 813 27.08 9.95 4.08
CA TYR A 813 28.19 10.89 4.26
C TYR A 813 29.42 10.54 3.41
N PHE A 814 29.65 9.23 3.21
CA PHE A 814 30.77 8.69 2.45
C PHE A 814 30.43 8.40 0.99
N ASN A 815 29.16 8.49 0.61
CA ASN A 815 28.67 8.16 -0.73
C ASN A 815 29.01 9.23 -1.78
#